data_AF-A0A7X9G6W8-F1
#
_entry.id   AF-A0A7X9G6W8-F1
#
_cell.length_a   1.000
_cell.length_b   1.000
_cell.length_c   1.000
_cell.angle_alpha   90.00
_cell.angle_beta   90.00
_cell.angle_gamma   90.00
#
_symmetry.space_group_name_H-M   'P 1'
#
loop_
_entity.id
_entity.type
_entity.pdbx_description
1 polymer ?
#
loop_
_entity_poly.entity_id
_entity_poly.type
_entity_poly.pdbx_seq_one_letter_code
_entity_poly.pdbx_strand_id
1 'polypeptide(L)'
;MRCSLLFFFSLLVHIMAQDIAILAGKARPGSATQQELNWANDKLVELLRSLKIEYKRLSDETLSNEETKGLKIIFLPQNHILPVGSAAALRGFVEAGGKIGVFYNFDPQVLSLLGIAKTRYVPFKELGEVSGLEFNEKAWPGGPHFIRQASKNLLISAGEAADETSCCAWFLRPDGSRSAFPGILSHPNGFYMSHIYMGQDRAAAARFILSFIGDIVPQYWHDTINRKLNSVPAFAGFQNLDELLAWMQQFKPDIHAEAAKPQELLEQSRLALQEERYAQAYTWLEQAEAQIEELYLTCCPSRNGELRGVWIHSPYGIANWGWDKTIELLAENGFNAIFANFLWGYVADYPSEVLPNHPDTYSENGRIDYLQQCLEACQKHKVELHVWKVNWYMGRRTPEELRRKMKALGRTQQRHDGSDTDYLTPHDEQNFKLELDSMLEIVRKYPVAGIHFDYIRYSDSRTDYSFSARVAFEKLLGRPVRQWPDDCRPGGTDAQVFAEWRRENISNLVRAVSKQAKAIRPGIKISAAVFGDWESARSSVAQDAAAWIDEELLDFICPMNYSSSPTEFEHLLRKQLMAVAGRRPVYPGIGTYLLPGAGAVAEQIMLSRKLGADGFICFQHNEIFAREMLPGLRKGVTSLSVSEPLPHQNPQVRFHWQQSQSRLPGSFYSLSEPLLCEFMLPGNLEPKSLRVNLLRDGWDTTANVKLGLRRESRSSSCRIDLTQPGYYRLELRGENELGLPMLYRSNVVKLLSAAEEKELLGLEQPPKFKQNGKPKVAVWLNDSYGGESIFAFLQEQADLDAAALYNVHAESLAAGDIVIIPQPKNDAELFRQTETAERLRSFIRRGGALLVTHSLCGNRGFINLAPELVSAVPELPLNDVAWQLNPAHPIAEALAPDTFQSSYPFIVSMQITPEAEKVAEAVDSGDALIVAGQLEQGRYLACGLALGLDKGEVNTALNQTEQKLLLNMLKWLSPKKFPSLGEAKP
;
A
#
# COMPACT_ATOMS: atom_id res chain seq x y z
N MET A 1 -43.44 -3.98 -30.27
CA MET A 1 -44.45 -4.25 -29.21
C MET A 1 -43.94 -5.42 -28.36
N ARG A 2 -43.81 -5.22 -27.04
CA ARG A 2 -42.99 -5.95 -26.04
C ARG A 2 -41.62 -5.30 -25.75
N CYS A 3 -41.63 -4.03 -25.33
CA CYS A 3 -40.46 -3.34 -24.74
C CYS A 3 -40.86 -2.26 -23.70
N SER A 4 -42.03 -2.37 -23.06
CA SER A 4 -42.56 -1.28 -22.23
C SER A 4 -42.95 -1.69 -20.80
N LEU A 5 -42.31 -2.71 -20.23
CA LEU A 5 -42.67 -3.21 -18.89
C LEU A 5 -41.49 -3.49 -17.94
N LEU A 6 -40.29 -3.01 -18.24
CA LEU A 6 -39.11 -3.13 -17.36
C LEU A 6 -38.51 -1.79 -16.90
N PHE A 7 -39.17 -0.67 -17.20
CA PHE A 7 -38.64 0.69 -16.94
C PHE A 7 -39.26 1.42 -15.73
N PHE A 8 -39.95 0.71 -14.83
CA PHE A 8 -40.58 1.30 -13.63
C PHE A 8 -40.10 0.73 -12.29
N PHE A 9 -38.94 0.05 -12.25
CA PHE A 9 -38.27 -0.36 -11.02
C PHE A 9 -36.80 0.12 -11.00
N SER A 10 -36.57 1.43 -11.06
CA SER A 10 -35.24 1.98 -10.74
C SER A 10 -35.21 3.42 -10.18
N LEU A 11 -36.37 4.01 -9.83
CA LEU A 11 -36.43 5.31 -9.16
C LEU A 11 -37.15 5.19 -7.81
N LEU A 12 -36.52 4.46 -6.89
CA LEU A 12 -36.72 4.60 -5.45
C LEU A 12 -35.36 4.31 -4.81
N VAL A 13 -34.47 5.30 -4.86
CA VAL A 13 -33.44 5.44 -3.83
C VAL A 13 -34.24 5.66 -2.54
N HIS A 14 -34.62 4.57 -1.86
CA HIS A 14 -34.89 4.66 -0.44
C HIS A 14 -33.60 5.20 0.14
N ILE A 15 -33.64 6.43 0.64
CA ILE A 15 -32.70 6.88 1.67
C ILE A 15 -32.89 5.84 2.79
N MET A 16 -32.06 4.80 2.80
CA MET A 16 -32.03 3.84 3.90
C MET A 16 -31.72 4.67 5.14
N ALA A 17 -32.69 4.80 6.03
CA ALA A 17 -32.42 5.38 7.34
C ALA A 17 -31.36 4.50 8.00
N GLN A 18 -30.23 5.08 8.40
CA GLN A 18 -29.18 4.32 9.08
C GLN A 18 -29.73 3.85 10.43
N ASP A 19 -29.86 2.54 10.64
CA ASP A 19 -30.41 1.99 11.90
C ASP A 19 -29.46 2.13 13.10
N ILE A 20 -28.20 2.48 12.86
CA ILE A 20 -27.13 2.41 13.86
C ILE A 20 -26.41 3.74 13.95
N ALA A 21 -26.06 4.14 15.17
CA ALA A 21 -25.21 5.30 15.40
C ALA A 21 -24.09 5.04 16.42
N ILE A 22 -23.03 5.84 16.32
CA ILE A 22 -22.00 5.97 17.34
C ILE A 22 -22.07 7.38 17.94
N LEU A 23 -22.21 7.45 19.26
CA LEU A 23 -22.21 8.70 20.01
C LEU A 23 -20.77 9.08 20.39
N ALA A 24 -20.16 9.95 19.57
CA ALA A 24 -18.76 10.33 19.73
C ALA A 24 -18.56 11.19 20.98
N GLY A 25 -17.60 10.77 21.83
CA GLY A 25 -17.26 11.45 23.07
C GLY A 25 -16.59 12.80 22.86
N LYS A 26 -16.97 13.80 23.68
CA LYS A 26 -16.32 15.11 23.74
C LYS A 26 -15.52 15.26 25.04
N ALA A 27 -14.27 15.75 24.92
CA ALA A 27 -13.43 16.03 26.08
C ALA A 27 -14.02 17.14 26.96
N ARG A 28 -14.08 16.89 28.28
CA ARG A 28 -14.60 17.76 29.35
C ARG A 28 -13.70 17.65 30.60
N PRO A 29 -13.76 18.58 31.56
CA PRO A 29 -13.03 18.45 32.82
C PRO A 29 -13.36 17.12 33.51
N GLY A 30 -12.33 16.29 33.76
CA GLY A 30 -12.49 14.97 34.37
C GLY A 30 -12.80 13.81 33.41
N SER A 31 -12.88 14.06 32.09
CA SER A 31 -12.94 13.01 31.08
C SER A 31 -11.54 12.56 30.63
N ALA A 32 -11.49 11.51 29.82
CA ALA A 32 -10.32 11.19 29.00
C ALA A 32 -10.04 12.33 27.99
N THR A 33 -8.82 12.36 27.46
CA THR A 33 -8.44 13.32 26.41
C THR A 33 -9.20 13.07 25.12
N GLN A 34 -9.35 14.08 24.26
CA GLN A 34 -10.05 13.90 22.98
C GLN A 34 -9.38 12.83 22.09
N GLN A 35 -8.06 12.67 22.21
CA GLN A 35 -7.31 11.64 21.50
C GLN A 35 -7.73 10.23 21.93
N GLU A 36 -7.86 9.99 23.23
CA GLU A 36 -8.32 8.70 23.77
C GLU A 36 -9.79 8.41 23.41
N LEU A 37 -10.65 9.43 23.47
CA LEU A 37 -12.07 9.31 23.07
C LEU A 37 -12.20 8.99 21.56
N ASN A 38 -11.42 9.65 20.71
CA ASN A 38 -11.36 9.35 19.29
C ASN A 38 -10.84 7.93 19.04
N TRP A 39 -9.81 7.50 19.77
CA TRP A 39 -9.28 6.15 19.65
C TRP A 39 -10.32 5.08 19.97
N ALA A 40 -11.07 5.22 21.08
CA ALA A 40 -12.13 4.28 21.45
C ALA A 40 -13.24 4.25 20.39
N ASN A 41 -13.64 5.42 19.88
CA ASN A 41 -14.59 5.55 18.78
C ASN A 41 -14.10 4.84 17.50
N ASP A 42 -12.85 5.08 17.12
CA ASP A 42 -12.27 4.54 15.89
C ASP A 42 -12.19 3.01 15.94
N LYS A 43 -11.93 2.41 17.12
CA LYS A 43 -11.96 0.95 17.29
C LYS A 43 -13.33 0.32 17.03
N LEU A 44 -14.41 0.99 17.43
CA LEU A 44 -15.75 0.49 17.12
C LEU A 44 -16.13 0.75 15.65
N VAL A 45 -15.72 1.88 15.10
CA VAL A 45 -15.88 2.18 13.66
C VAL A 45 -15.16 1.13 12.80
N GLU A 46 -13.95 0.72 13.18
CA GLU A 46 -13.22 -0.36 12.50
C GLU A 46 -14.05 -1.66 12.47
N LEU A 47 -14.74 -2.01 13.56
CA LEU A 47 -15.62 -3.19 13.61
C LEU A 47 -16.81 -3.05 12.67
N LEU A 48 -17.57 -1.95 12.75
CA LEU A 48 -18.74 -1.75 11.86
C LEU A 48 -18.34 -1.72 10.38
N ARG A 49 -17.22 -1.07 10.04
CA ARG A 49 -16.67 -1.08 8.68
C ARG A 49 -16.28 -2.48 8.23
N SER A 50 -15.66 -3.29 9.10
CA SER A 50 -15.30 -4.68 8.76
C SER A 50 -16.53 -5.54 8.46
N LEU A 51 -17.68 -5.22 9.08
CA LEU A 51 -18.97 -5.86 8.83
C LEU A 51 -19.74 -5.24 7.65
N LYS A 52 -19.22 -4.15 7.05
CA LYS A 52 -19.90 -3.30 6.06
C LYS A 52 -21.26 -2.78 6.53
N ILE A 53 -21.32 -2.40 7.80
CA ILE A 53 -22.51 -1.82 8.43
C ILE A 53 -22.38 -0.30 8.40
N GLU A 54 -23.33 0.36 7.76
CA GLU A 54 -23.42 1.82 7.77
C GLU A 54 -23.85 2.34 9.15
N TYR A 55 -23.34 3.52 9.51
CA TYR A 55 -23.65 4.12 10.80
C TYR A 55 -23.67 5.65 10.72
N LYS A 56 -24.47 6.26 11.59
CA LYS A 56 -24.49 7.71 11.82
C LYS A 56 -23.50 8.08 12.92
N ARG A 57 -22.71 9.14 12.72
CA ARG A 57 -21.90 9.71 13.80
C ARG A 57 -22.69 10.82 14.49
N LEU A 58 -22.87 10.71 15.80
CA LEU A 58 -23.59 11.68 16.63
C LEU A 58 -22.62 12.35 17.61
N SER A 59 -22.94 13.57 18.02
CA SER A 59 -22.20 14.30 19.05
C SER A 59 -22.82 14.08 20.42
N ASP A 60 -22.02 13.68 21.40
CA ASP A 60 -22.50 13.56 22.79
C ASP A 60 -22.76 14.91 23.48
N GLU A 61 -22.44 16.02 22.83
CA GLU A 61 -22.64 17.39 23.31
C GLU A 61 -23.99 17.98 22.88
N THR A 62 -24.47 17.59 21.69
CA THR A 62 -25.64 18.22 21.04
C THR A 62 -26.72 17.22 20.65
N LEU A 63 -26.64 15.97 21.12
CA LEU A 63 -27.62 14.92 20.77
C LEU A 63 -29.05 15.39 21.02
N SER A 64 -29.89 15.24 20.00
CA SER A 64 -31.29 15.64 20.01
C SER A 64 -32.24 14.51 19.58
N ASN A 65 -33.53 14.62 19.94
CA ASN A 65 -34.54 13.64 19.54
C ASN A 65 -34.66 13.47 18.02
N GLU A 66 -34.54 14.56 17.26
CA GLU A 66 -34.60 14.52 15.79
C GLU A 66 -33.42 13.73 15.22
N GLU A 67 -32.22 13.84 15.81
CA GLU A 67 -31.06 13.07 15.37
C GLU A 67 -31.17 11.57 15.68
N THR A 68 -31.93 11.20 16.72
CA THR A 68 -32.18 9.80 17.11
C THR A 68 -33.30 9.13 16.32
N LYS A 69 -34.07 9.90 15.54
CA LYS A 69 -35.23 9.40 14.80
C LYS A 69 -34.80 8.38 13.74
N GLY A 70 -35.46 7.23 13.74
CA GLY A 70 -35.17 6.13 12.81
C GLY A 70 -34.04 5.20 13.26
N LEU A 71 -33.25 5.59 14.26
CA LEU A 71 -32.22 4.71 14.83
C LEU A 71 -32.87 3.53 15.58
N LYS A 72 -32.16 2.42 15.61
CA LYS A 72 -32.43 1.22 16.41
C LYS A 72 -31.38 1.00 17.48
N ILE A 73 -30.13 1.37 17.20
CA ILE A 73 -28.99 1.13 18.10
C ILE A 73 -28.11 2.38 18.19
N ILE A 74 -27.69 2.73 19.42
CA ILE A 74 -26.65 3.74 19.67
C ILE A 74 -25.52 3.13 20.50
N PHE A 75 -24.30 3.17 19.97
CA PHE A 75 -23.11 2.78 20.73
C PHE A 75 -22.45 3.99 21.39
N LEU A 76 -21.97 3.79 22.62
CA LEU A 76 -21.25 4.76 23.44
C LEU A 76 -19.83 4.22 23.73
N PRO A 77 -18.85 4.43 22.83
CA PRO A 77 -17.52 3.78 22.88
C PRO A 77 -16.68 4.20 24.08
N GLN A 78 -16.82 5.48 24.48
CA GLN A 78 -16.33 6.06 25.71
C GLN A 78 -16.93 7.46 25.80
N ASN A 79 -17.79 7.70 26.78
CA ASN A 79 -18.47 8.99 26.97
C ASN A 79 -18.36 9.42 28.43
N HIS A 80 -18.15 10.71 28.63
CA HIS A 80 -18.21 11.30 29.97
C HIS A 80 -19.67 11.55 30.38
N ILE A 81 -19.89 12.27 31.48
CA ILE A 81 -21.23 12.71 31.89
C ILE A 81 -21.86 13.53 30.76
N LEU A 82 -23.00 13.08 30.27
CA LEU A 82 -23.73 13.70 29.17
C LEU A 82 -24.41 15.00 29.64
N PRO A 83 -24.44 16.05 28.79
CA PRO A 83 -25.28 17.21 29.03
C PRO A 83 -26.74 16.79 29.18
N VAL A 84 -27.50 17.52 30.00
CA VAL A 84 -28.89 17.20 30.33
C VAL A 84 -29.76 16.99 29.08
N GLY A 85 -29.60 17.83 28.06
CA GLY A 85 -30.34 17.69 26.80
C GLY A 85 -30.01 16.39 26.06
N SER A 86 -28.73 16.05 25.94
CA SER A 86 -28.27 14.82 25.29
C SER A 86 -28.65 13.57 26.08
N ALA A 87 -28.58 13.62 27.42
CA ALA A 87 -29.04 12.53 28.28
C ALA A 87 -30.56 12.31 28.16
N ALA A 88 -31.35 13.39 28.08
CA ALA A 88 -32.78 13.32 27.86
C ALA A 88 -33.12 12.74 26.48
N ALA A 89 -32.38 13.12 25.43
CA ALA A 89 -32.56 12.56 24.10
C ALA A 89 -32.23 11.07 24.04
N LEU A 90 -31.12 10.65 24.66
CA LEU A 90 -30.75 9.23 24.76
C LEU A 90 -31.79 8.42 25.53
N ARG A 91 -32.33 8.97 26.63
CA ARG A 91 -33.42 8.36 27.39
C ARG A 91 -34.68 8.20 26.52
N GLY A 92 -35.10 9.26 25.83
CA GLY A 92 -36.26 9.21 24.93
C GLY A 92 -36.08 8.17 23.81
N PHE A 93 -34.87 8.01 23.28
CA PHE A 93 -34.54 6.96 22.32
C PHE A 93 -34.71 5.54 22.91
N VAL A 94 -34.22 5.30 24.13
CA VAL A 94 -34.38 3.99 24.80
C VAL A 94 -35.84 3.72 25.16
N GLU A 95 -36.57 4.73 25.65
CA GLU A 95 -38.01 4.63 25.95
C GLU A 95 -38.84 4.35 24.69
N ALA A 96 -38.40 4.81 23.52
CA ALA A 96 -38.98 4.47 22.22
C ALA A 96 -38.60 3.06 21.71
N GLY A 97 -37.89 2.26 22.51
CA GLY A 97 -37.50 0.89 22.20
C GLY A 97 -36.09 0.74 21.61
N GLY A 98 -35.35 1.85 21.45
CA GLY A 98 -33.96 1.84 21.01
C GLY A 98 -33.02 1.12 21.99
N LYS A 99 -31.93 0.55 21.47
CA LYS A 99 -30.94 -0.21 22.26
C LYS A 99 -29.61 0.50 22.32
N ILE A 100 -28.87 0.31 23.42
CA ILE A 100 -27.57 0.96 23.62
C ILE A 100 -26.45 -0.02 23.95
N GLY A 101 -25.29 0.17 23.32
CA GLY A 101 -24.06 -0.55 23.66
C GLY A 101 -23.10 0.40 24.38
N VAL A 102 -22.96 0.25 25.70
CA VAL A 102 -22.21 1.19 26.55
C VAL A 102 -20.88 0.59 26.98
N PHE A 103 -19.79 1.31 26.75
CA PHE A 103 -18.45 0.90 27.14
C PHE A 103 -17.90 1.87 28.19
N TYR A 104 -17.35 1.33 29.29
CA TYR A 104 -16.57 2.07 30.29
C TYR A 104 -17.16 3.44 30.67
N ASN A 105 -18.30 3.41 31.36
CA ASN A 105 -19.08 4.61 31.66
C ASN A 105 -19.40 4.73 33.16
N PHE A 106 -19.53 5.96 33.65
CA PHE A 106 -19.86 6.26 35.04
C PHE A 106 -20.96 7.30 35.20
N ASP A 107 -21.60 7.74 34.11
CA ASP A 107 -22.72 8.67 34.14
C ASP A 107 -23.98 7.96 34.68
N PRO A 108 -24.51 8.35 35.85
CA PRO A 108 -25.72 7.74 36.41
C PRO A 108 -26.92 7.80 35.46
N GLN A 109 -27.00 8.84 34.62
CA GLN A 109 -28.10 9.00 33.67
C GLN A 109 -28.09 7.91 32.60
N VAL A 110 -26.90 7.54 32.11
CA VAL A 110 -26.71 6.46 31.13
C VAL A 110 -26.83 5.09 31.80
N LEU A 111 -26.16 4.91 32.95
CA LEU A 111 -26.15 3.64 33.69
C LEU A 111 -27.56 3.20 34.11
N SER A 112 -28.42 4.15 34.49
CA SER A 112 -29.82 3.87 34.86
C SER A 112 -30.63 3.23 33.72
N LEU A 113 -30.28 3.49 32.46
CA LEU A 113 -30.96 2.90 31.29
C LEU A 113 -30.67 1.40 31.14
N LEU A 114 -29.62 0.90 31.81
CA LEU A 114 -29.18 -0.50 31.80
C LEU A 114 -29.33 -1.17 33.17
N GLY A 115 -30.11 -0.59 34.09
CA GLY A 115 -30.33 -1.18 35.42
C GLY A 115 -29.09 -1.16 36.33
N ILE A 116 -28.10 -0.30 36.03
CA ILE A 116 -26.87 -0.15 36.82
C ILE A 116 -26.98 1.11 37.69
N ALA A 117 -26.92 0.93 39.02
CA ALA A 117 -27.05 2.05 39.95
C ALA A 117 -25.78 2.94 39.98
N LYS A 118 -24.60 2.32 40.02
CA LYS A 118 -23.30 2.98 40.02
C LYS A 118 -22.21 2.00 39.62
N THR A 119 -21.03 2.53 39.31
CA THR A 119 -19.86 1.74 38.95
C THR A 119 -18.71 1.97 39.93
N ARG A 120 -17.78 1.00 40.01
CA ARG A 120 -16.56 1.04 40.82
C ARG A 120 -15.35 0.83 39.92
N TYR A 121 -14.35 1.69 40.09
CA TYR A 121 -13.05 1.54 39.44
C TYR A 121 -12.24 0.41 40.09
N VAL A 122 -11.69 -0.48 39.26
CA VAL A 122 -10.81 -1.59 39.65
C VAL A 122 -9.43 -1.36 39.01
N PRO A 123 -8.40 -1.02 39.80
CA PRO A 123 -7.04 -0.82 39.29
C PRO A 123 -6.36 -2.16 38.97
N PHE A 124 -5.29 -2.11 38.16
CA PHE A 124 -4.50 -3.30 37.80
C PHE A 124 -4.06 -4.15 39.00
N LYS A 125 -3.68 -3.49 40.09
CA LYS A 125 -3.24 -4.16 41.33
C LYS A 125 -4.30 -5.09 41.93
N GLU A 126 -5.57 -4.78 41.74
CA GLU A 126 -6.71 -5.60 42.19
C GLU A 126 -7.16 -6.58 41.11
N LEU A 127 -7.15 -6.15 39.84
CA LEU A 127 -7.56 -6.98 38.69
C LEU A 127 -6.61 -8.17 38.48
N GLY A 128 -5.30 -7.93 38.54
CA GLY A 128 -4.28 -8.85 38.06
C GLY A 128 -4.21 -8.90 36.53
N GLU A 129 -3.45 -9.85 36.01
CA GLU A 129 -3.40 -10.11 34.56
C GLU A 129 -4.66 -10.82 34.08
N VAL A 130 -5.21 -10.34 32.96
CA VAL A 130 -6.35 -10.96 32.27
C VAL A 130 -6.02 -11.17 30.79
N SER A 131 -6.53 -12.25 30.22
CA SER A 131 -6.31 -12.65 28.83
C SER A 131 -7.45 -12.22 27.91
N GLY A 132 -8.69 -12.18 28.40
CA GLY A 132 -9.85 -11.77 27.61
C GLY A 132 -11.18 -12.09 28.27
N LEU A 133 -12.25 -12.06 27.48
CA LEU A 133 -13.64 -12.21 27.90
C LEU A 133 -14.19 -13.57 27.45
N GLU A 134 -14.62 -14.41 28.39
CA GLU A 134 -15.35 -15.64 28.11
C GLU A 134 -16.86 -15.39 28.20
N PHE A 135 -17.58 -15.74 27.14
CA PHE A 135 -19.03 -15.58 27.04
C PHE A 135 -19.76 -16.83 27.53
N ASN A 136 -20.93 -16.62 28.15
CA ASN A 136 -21.82 -17.70 28.58
C ASN A 136 -23.12 -17.74 27.77
N GLU A 137 -24.00 -18.67 28.11
CA GLU A 137 -25.31 -18.88 27.45
C GLU A 137 -26.28 -17.69 27.52
N LYS A 138 -26.01 -16.69 28.36
CA LYS A 138 -26.82 -15.46 28.45
C LYS A 138 -26.39 -14.39 27.45
N ALA A 139 -25.37 -14.65 26.64
CA ALA A 139 -24.97 -13.79 25.52
C ALA A 139 -25.94 -13.92 24.33
N TRP A 140 -25.92 -12.94 23.43
CA TRP A 140 -26.74 -12.97 22.22
C TRP A 140 -26.43 -14.20 21.36
N PRO A 141 -27.45 -14.86 20.77
CA PRO A 141 -27.26 -16.03 19.92
C PRO A 141 -26.24 -15.78 18.82
N GLY A 142 -25.29 -16.71 18.69
CA GLY A 142 -24.22 -16.60 17.69
C GLY A 142 -23.05 -15.71 18.10
N GLY A 143 -23.03 -15.16 19.32
CA GLY A 143 -21.85 -14.49 19.88
C GLY A 143 -20.62 -15.41 19.97
N PRO A 144 -19.41 -14.84 20.08
CA PRO A 144 -18.18 -15.61 20.19
C PRO A 144 -18.10 -16.32 21.56
N HIS A 145 -17.31 -17.38 21.65
CA HIS A 145 -17.00 -18.01 22.94
C HIS A 145 -16.01 -17.18 23.77
N PHE A 146 -15.05 -16.54 23.10
CA PHE A 146 -13.99 -15.77 23.74
C PHE A 146 -13.60 -14.56 22.88
N ILE A 147 -13.25 -13.44 23.51
CA ILE A 147 -12.61 -12.27 22.87
C ILE A 147 -11.32 -11.95 23.62
N ARG A 148 -10.18 -11.90 22.92
CA ARG A 148 -8.93 -11.45 23.55
C ARG A 148 -9.06 -10.00 23.99
N GLN A 149 -8.80 -9.76 25.28
CA GLN A 149 -8.84 -8.43 25.87
C GLN A 149 -8.02 -8.35 27.17
N ALA A 150 -6.77 -7.88 27.03
CA ALA A 150 -5.83 -7.67 28.13
C ALA A 150 -6.01 -6.29 28.79
N SER A 151 -7.19 -6.07 29.38
CA SER A 151 -7.51 -4.84 30.13
C SER A 151 -6.59 -4.67 31.33
N LYS A 152 -6.14 -3.45 31.60
CA LYS A 152 -5.34 -3.12 32.80
C LYS A 152 -6.14 -2.51 33.95
N ASN A 153 -7.39 -2.17 33.72
CA ASN A 153 -8.30 -1.60 34.72
C ASN A 153 -9.74 -1.81 34.25
N LEU A 154 -10.71 -1.71 35.15
CA LEU A 154 -12.14 -1.87 34.85
C LEU A 154 -12.98 -0.80 35.56
N LEU A 155 -14.18 -0.56 35.03
CA LEU A 155 -15.29 0.13 35.67
C LEU A 155 -16.44 -0.87 35.78
N ILE A 156 -16.55 -1.58 36.91
CA ILE A 156 -17.54 -2.65 37.11
C ILE A 156 -18.82 -2.10 37.76
N SER A 157 -19.96 -2.77 37.59
CA SER A 157 -21.17 -2.46 38.37
C SER A 157 -20.92 -2.67 39.87
N ALA A 158 -21.42 -1.74 40.71
CA ALA A 158 -21.27 -1.79 42.16
C ALA A 158 -22.62 -1.65 42.88
N GLY A 159 -23.09 -2.76 43.47
CA GLY A 159 -24.41 -2.90 44.09
C GLY A 159 -25.16 -4.10 43.51
N GLU A 160 -26.35 -4.39 44.02
CA GLU A 160 -27.27 -5.30 43.33
C GLU A 160 -27.71 -4.63 42.03
N ALA A 161 -27.42 -5.28 40.89
CA ALA A 161 -27.98 -4.86 39.62
C ALA A 161 -29.48 -5.17 39.62
N ALA A 162 -30.27 -4.46 38.81
CA ALA A 162 -31.68 -4.81 38.63
C ALA A 162 -31.83 -6.27 38.20
N ASP A 163 -32.92 -6.95 38.59
CA ASP A 163 -33.18 -8.37 38.29
C ASP A 163 -33.06 -8.71 36.79
N GLU A 164 -33.31 -7.71 35.93
CA GLU A 164 -33.25 -7.79 34.47
C GLU A 164 -31.82 -7.71 33.90
N THR A 165 -30.82 -7.39 34.72
CA THR A 165 -29.41 -7.28 34.33
C THR A 165 -28.67 -8.59 34.62
N SER A 166 -28.06 -9.18 33.62
CA SER A 166 -27.32 -10.45 33.76
C SER A 166 -25.89 -10.34 33.24
N CYS A 167 -24.94 -11.01 33.87
CA CYS A 167 -23.58 -11.07 33.33
C CYS A 167 -23.48 -12.13 32.22
N CYS A 168 -23.15 -11.68 31.01
CA CYS A 168 -23.01 -12.55 29.83
C CYS A 168 -21.56 -12.84 29.44
N ALA A 169 -20.58 -12.11 30.00
CA ALA A 169 -19.16 -12.44 29.82
C ALA A 169 -18.29 -12.09 31.04
N TRP A 170 -17.26 -12.89 31.30
CA TRP A 170 -16.33 -12.73 32.42
C TRP A 170 -14.88 -12.62 31.95
N PHE A 171 -14.06 -11.82 32.63
CA PHE A 171 -12.63 -11.80 32.34
C PHE A 171 -11.98 -13.12 32.79
N LEU A 172 -11.19 -13.74 31.90
CA LEU A 172 -10.30 -14.86 32.22
C LEU A 172 -8.89 -14.37 32.49
N ARG A 173 -8.16 -15.15 33.30
CA ARG A 173 -6.73 -15.00 33.54
C ARG A 173 -5.91 -15.85 32.54
N PRO A 174 -4.60 -15.60 32.40
CA PRO A 174 -3.73 -16.39 31.53
C PRO A 174 -3.72 -17.90 31.82
N ASP A 175 -4.01 -18.31 33.05
CA ASP A 175 -4.11 -19.73 33.47
C ASP A 175 -5.47 -20.37 33.15
N GLY A 176 -6.38 -19.64 32.51
CA GLY A 176 -7.74 -20.08 32.20
C GLY A 176 -8.74 -19.90 33.35
N SER A 177 -8.29 -19.47 34.53
CA SER A 177 -9.20 -19.22 35.66
C SER A 177 -10.02 -17.95 35.43
N ARG A 178 -11.27 -17.98 35.89
CA ARG A 178 -12.16 -16.83 35.81
C ARG A 178 -11.83 -15.78 36.88
N SER A 179 -11.84 -14.51 36.49
CA SER A 179 -11.72 -13.39 37.41
C SER A 179 -13.01 -13.19 38.22
N ALA A 180 -12.91 -12.48 39.36
CA ALA A 180 -14.07 -12.11 40.15
C ALA A 180 -14.89 -10.97 39.52
N PHE A 181 -14.44 -10.40 38.39
CA PHE A 181 -14.98 -9.17 37.82
C PHE A 181 -15.79 -9.44 36.55
N PRO A 182 -17.05 -8.96 36.47
CA PRO A 182 -17.85 -9.12 35.27
C PRO A 182 -17.27 -8.29 34.14
N GLY A 183 -17.26 -8.87 32.94
CA GLY A 183 -16.77 -8.25 31.73
C GLY A 183 -17.86 -7.51 30.96
N ILE A 184 -18.94 -8.22 30.64
CA ILE A 184 -20.11 -7.68 29.95
C ILE A 184 -21.39 -8.05 30.71
N LEU A 185 -22.26 -7.06 30.86
CA LEU A 185 -23.61 -7.18 31.40
C LEU A 185 -24.61 -6.97 30.27
N SER A 186 -25.61 -7.84 30.16
CA SER A 186 -26.76 -7.69 29.28
C SER A 186 -27.97 -7.15 30.06
N HIS A 187 -28.81 -6.38 29.38
CA HIS A 187 -30.06 -5.80 29.87
C HIS A 187 -31.06 -5.73 28.69
N PRO A 188 -32.39 -5.72 28.90
CA PRO A 188 -33.35 -5.56 27.81
C PRO A 188 -33.12 -4.33 26.92
N ASN A 189 -32.51 -3.26 27.45
CA ASN A 189 -32.17 -2.04 26.71
C ASN A 189 -30.79 -2.07 26.04
N GLY A 190 -30.00 -3.13 26.20
CA GLY A 190 -28.70 -3.27 25.54
C GLY A 190 -27.62 -3.92 26.42
N PHE A 191 -26.39 -3.39 26.38
CA PHE A 191 -25.28 -3.98 27.14
C PHE A 191 -24.34 -2.94 27.75
N TYR A 192 -23.65 -3.35 28.81
CA TYR A 192 -22.58 -2.61 29.45
C TYR A 192 -21.29 -3.43 29.46
N MET A 193 -20.20 -2.88 28.95
CA MET A 193 -18.87 -3.47 29.00
C MET A 193 -17.99 -2.71 29.99
N SER A 194 -17.41 -3.45 30.94
CA SER A 194 -16.62 -2.89 32.06
C SER A 194 -15.31 -2.21 31.65
N HIS A 195 -14.95 -2.21 30.36
CA HIS A 195 -13.80 -1.53 29.79
C HIS A 195 -14.09 -1.06 28.36
N ILE A 196 -13.26 -0.16 27.83
CA ILE A 196 -13.30 0.19 26.41
C ILE A 196 -12.89 -1.02 25.56
N TYR A 197 -13.36 -1.09 24.32
CA TYR A 197 -12.88 -2.09 23.36
C TYR A 197 -11.47 -1.74 22.90
N MET A 198 -10.53 -2.67 23.08
CA MET A 198 -9.11 -2.40 22.82
C MET A 198 -8.62 -2.74 21.41
N GLY A 199 -9.44 -3.36 20.57
CA GLY A 199 -9.02 -3.75 19.22
C GLY A 199 -8.04 -4.93 19.16
N GLN A 200 -7.98 -5.77 20.21
CA GLN A 200 -6.99 -6.86 20.32
C GLN A 200 -7.42 -8.18 19.65
N ASP A 201 -8.71 -8.33 19.37
CA ASP A 201 -9.28 -9.47 18.65
C ASP A 201 -10.45 -8.94 17.82
N ARG A 202 -10.17 -8.65 16.55
CA ARG A 202 -11.15 -8.01 15.66
C ARG A 202 -12.23 -8.99 15.23
N ALA A 203 -11.87 -10.23 14.94
CA ALA A 203 -12.81 -11.23 14.42
C ALA A 203 -13.86 -11.59 15.48
N ALA A 204 -13.44 -11.96 16.69
CA ALA A 204 -14.38 -12.31 17.75
C ALA A 204 -15.23 -11.09 18.18
N ALA A 205 -14.63 -9.89 18.25
CA ALA A 205 -15.37 -8.69 18.57
C ALA A 205 -16.38 -8.30 17.47
N ALA A 206 -16.04 -8.48 16.19
CA ALA A 206 -16.99 -8.28 15.09
C ALA A 206 -18.15 -9.27 15.18
N ARG A 207 -17.89 -10.54 15.52
CA ARG A 207 -18.92 -11.55 15.76
C ARG A 207 -19.83 -11.17 16.95
N PHE A 208 -19.27 -10.64 18.03
CA PHE A 208 -20.05 -10.14 19.18
C PHE A 208 -20.94 -8.94 18.82
N ILE A 209 -20.37 -7.94 18.14
CA ILE A 209 -21.14 -6.77 17.71
C ILE A 209 -22.23 -7.18 16.71
N LEU A 210 -21.93 -8.09 15.78
CA LEU A 210 -22.92 -8.62 14.84
C LEU A 210 -24.03 -9.40 15.54
N SER A 211 -23.72 -10.21 16.56
CA SER A 211 -24.75 -10.94 17.29
C SER A 211 -25.69 -10.03 18.06
N PHE A 212 -25.17 -8.96 18.67
CA PHE A 212 -26.00 -7.93 19.30
C PHE A 212 -26.86 -7.17 18.29
N ILE A 213 -26.26 -6.68 17.20
CA ILE A 213 -26.99 -5.92 16.17
C ILE A 213 -28.04 -6.80 15.50
N GLY A 214 -27.68 -8.02 15.13
CA GLY A 214 -28.53 -8.94 14.40
C GLY A 214 -29.68 -9.52 15.23
N ASP A 215 -29.56 -9.53 16.56
CA ASP A 215 -30.69 -9.86 17.45
C ASP A 215 -31.78 -8.78 17.41
N ILE A 216 -31.39 -7.52 17.18
CA ILE A 216 -32.30 -6.37 17.13
C ILE A 216 -32.80 -6.12 15.71
N VAL A 217 -31.90 -6.26 14.72
CA VAL A 217 -32.16 -6.03 13.30
C VAL A 217 -31.60 -7.23 12.50
N PRO A 218 -32.38 -8.33 12.36
CA PRO A 218 -31.93 -9.58 11.74
C PRO A 218 -31.41 -9.45 10.30
N GLN A 219 -31.79 -8.39 9.59
CA GLN A 219 -31.29 -8.11 8.24
C GLN A 219 -29.75 -8.01 8.19
N TYR A 220 -29.10 -7.50 9.24
CA TYR A 220 -27.63 -7.42 9.28
C TYR A 220 -26.96 -8.79 9.36
N TRP A 221 -27.59 -9.78 10.00
CA TRP A 221 -27.15 -11.17 9.91
C TRP A 221 -27.25 -11.65 8.47
N HIS A 222 -28.45 -11.53 7.89
CA HIS A 222 -28.73 -12.00 6.54
C HIS A 222 -27.74 -11.43 5.51
N ASP A 223 -27.55 -10.11 5.51
CA ASP A 223 -26.69 -9.42 4.54
C ASP A 223 -25.22 -9.75 4.77
N THR A 224 -24.80 -9.92 6.01
CA THR A 224 -23.42 -10.30 6.33
C THR A 224 -23.11 -11.72 5.90
N ILE A 225 -24.00 -12.67 6.19
CA ILE A 225 -23.84 -14.07 5.81
C ILE A 225 -23.90 -14.20 4.29
N ASN A 226 -24.89 -13.61 3.60
CA ASN A 226 -24.97 -13.64 2.13
C ASN A 226 -23.72 -13.08 1.46
N ARG A 227 -23.26 -11.91 1.92
CA ARG A 227 -22.05 -11.29 1.39
C ARG A 227 -20.84 -12.18 1.59
N LYS A 228 -20.66 -12.72 2.80
CA LYS A 228 -19.55 -13.65 3.08
C LYS A 228 -19.65 -14.91 2.22
N LEU A 229 -20.82 -15.55 2.11
CA LEU A 229 -21.04 -16.71 1.23
C LEU A 229 -20.69 -16.42 -0.24
N ASN A 230 -20.94 -15.21 -0.71
CA ASN A 230 -20.57 -14.76 -2.05
C ASN A 230 -19.08 -14.40 -2.18
N SER A 231 -18.39 -14.09 -1.08
CA SER A 231 -16.96 -13.70 -1.07
C SER A 231 -16.01 -14.79 -0.61
N VAL A 232 -16.46 -15.83 0.10
CA VAL A 232 -15.66 -17.02 0.47
C VAL A 232 -14.97 -17.62 -0.76
N PRO A 233 -15.60 -17.68 -1.95
CA PRO A 233 -14.94 -18.17 -3.15
C PRO A 233 -13.81 -17.24 -3.63
N ALA A 234 -13.78 -15.97 -3.20
CA ALA A 234 -12.81 -14.95 -3.57
C ALA A 234 -11.70 -14.81 -2.52
N PHE A 235 -10.84 -15.83 -2.45
CA PHE A 235 -9.71 -15.91 -1.54
C PHE A 235 -8.40 -15.98 -2.36
N ALA A 236 -7.32 -15.35 -1.89
CA ALA A 236 -5.99 -15.42 -2.54
C ALA A 236 -5.94 -15.03 -4.05
N GLY A 237 -6.80 -14.10 -4.49
CA GLY A 237 -6.88 -13.66 -5.90
C GLY A 237 -7.68 -14.57 -6.83
N PHE A 238 -8.23 -15.68 -6.34
CA PHE A 238 -9.16 -16.53 -7.08
C PHE A 238 -10.56 -15.92 -7.09
N GLN A 239 -11.36 -16.13 -8.12
CA GLN A 239 -12.73 -15.60 -8.20
C GLN A 239 -13.74 -16.55 -7.57
N ASN A 240 -13.42 -17.85 -7.56
CA ASN A 240 -14.29 -18.88 -7.01
C ASN A 240 -13.53 -20.08 -6.44
N LEU A 241 -14.26 -20.92 -5.69
CA LEU A 241 -13.70 -22.11 -5.05
C LEU A 241 -13.23 -23.14 -6.09
N ASP A 242 -13.86 -23.24 -7.25
CA ASP A 242 -13.45 -24.18 -8.30
C ASP A 242 -12.08 -23.80 -8.88
N GLU A 243 -11.83 -22.51 -9.12
CA GLU A 243 -10.52 -21.99 -9.51
C GLU A 243 -9.45 -22.28 -8.45
N LEU A 244 -9.78 -22.04 -7.18
CA LEU A 244 -8.88 -22.33 -6.06
C LEU A 244 -8.56 -23.83 -5.98
N LEU A 245 -9.56 -24.71 -6.08
CA LEU A 245 -9.37 -26.15 -6.05
C LEU A 245 -8.56 -26.65 -7.25
N ALA A 246 -8.83 -26.13 -8.46
CA ALA A 246 -8.05 -26.45 -9.64
C ALA A 246 -6.58 -26.03 -9.50
N TRP A 247 -6.31 -24.90 -8.83
CA TRP A 247 -4.96 -24.49 -8.49
C TRP A 247 -4.31 -25.43 -7.45
N MET A 248 -5.02 -25.74 -6.36
CA MET A 248 -4.51 -26.65 -5.31
C MET A 248 -4.23 -28.06 -5.85
N GLN A 249 -5.03 -28.54 -6.81
CA GLN A 249 -4.90 -29.87 -7.42
C GLN A 249 -3.53 -30.05 -8.11
N GLN A 250 -2.89 -28.97 -8.54
CA GLN A 250 -1.53 -29.00 -9.11
C GLN A 250 -0.48 -29.47 -8.09
N PHE A 251 -0.73 -29.26 -6.79
CA PHE A 251 0.17 -29.62 -5.70
C PHE A 251 -0.34 -30.82 -4.89
N LYS A 252 -1.67 -31.03 -4.86
CA LYS A 252 -2.31 -32.08 -4.08
C LYS A 252 -3.45 -32.75 -4.89
N PRO A 253 -3.19 -33.89 -5.55
CA PRO A 253 -4.15 -34.55 -6.44
C PRO A 253 -5.51 -34.88 -5.79
N ASP A 254 -5.50 -35.25 -4.51
CA ASP A 254 -6.70 -35.68 -3.75
C ASP A 254 -7.48 -34.52 -3.11
N ILE A 255 -7.19 -33.26 -3.46
CA ILE A 255 -7.76 -32.08 -2.81
C ILE A 255 -9.30 -32.05 -2.81
N HIS A 256 -9.95 -32.61 -3.84
CA HIS A 256 -11.41 -32.64 -3.93
C HIS A 256 -12.06 -33.44 -2.79
N ALA A 257 -11.41 -34.50 -2.30
CA ALA A 257 -11.93 -35.28 -1.18
C ALA A 257 -11.87 -34.47 0.13
N GLU A 258 -10.80 -33.70 0.33
CA GLU A 258 -10.64 -32.85 1.51
C GLU A 258 -11.53 -31.60 1.44
N ALA A 259 -11.80 -31.09 0.25
CA ALA A 259 -12.70 -29.97 0.02
C ALA A 259 -14.19 -30.30 0.22
N ALA A 260 -14.57 -31.58 0.30
CA ALA A 260 -15.95 -31.99 0.49
C ALA A 260 -16.55 -31.44 1.79
N LYS A 261 -15.76 -31.37 2.87
CA LYS A 261 -16.24 -30.87 4.17
C LYS A 261 -16.54 -29.36 4.17
N PRO A 262 -15.63 -28.47 3.75
CA PRO A 262 -15.97 -27.06 3.65
C PRO A 262 -17.10 -26.78 2.66
N GLN A 263 -17.21 -27.53 1.56
CA GLN A 263 -18.35 -27.42 0.64
C GLN A 263 -19.68 -27.79 1.33
N GLU A 264 -19.73 -28.89 2.09
CA GLU A 264 -20.89 -29.27 2.88
C GLU A 264 -21.28 -28.17 3.89
N LEU A 265 -20.31 -27.58 4.58
CA LEU A 265 -20.54 -26.51 5.54
C LEU A 265 -21.12 -25.24 4.87
N LEU A 266 -20.66 -24.90 3.67
CA LEU A 266 -21.21 -23.78 2.90
C LEU A 266 -22.66 -24.06 2.50
N GLU A 267 -22.99 -25.28 2.07
CA GLU A 267 -24.39 -25.64 1.76
C GLU A 267 -25.27 -25.63 3.01
N GLN A 268 -24.78 -26.17 4.13
CA GLN A 268 -25.48 -26.10 5.41
C GLN A 268 -25.70 -24.64 5.85
N SER A 269 -24.71 -23.76 5.66
CA SER A 269 -24.85 -22.33 5.92
C SER A 269 -25.92 -21.68 5.04
N ARG A 270 -26.00 -22.03 3.74
CA ARG A 270 -27.04 -21.51 2.83
C ARG A 270 -28.44 -21.95 3.25
N LEU A 271 -28.60 -23.22 3.62
CA LEU A 271 -29.87 -23.76 4.11
C LEU A 271 -30.30 -23.10 5.43
N ALA A 272 -29.38 -22.97 6.39
CA ALA A 272 -29.67 -22.27 7.64
C ALA A 272 -30.02 -20.80 7.42
N LEU A 273 -29.39 -20.14 6.44
CA LEU A 273 -29.73 -18.76 6.10
C LEU A 273 -31.15 -18.65 5.52
N GLN A 274 -31.55 -19.57 4.64
CA GLN A 274 -32.92 -19.64 4.09
C GLN A 274 -33.97 -19.92 5.16
N GLU A 275 -33.61 -20.68 6.20
CA GLU A 275 -34.45 -20.96 7.36
C GLU A 275 -34.34 -19.91 8.47
N GLU A 276 -33.68 -18.78 8.22
CA GLU A 276 -33.47 -17.67 9.17
C GLU A 276 -32.74 -18.08 10.47
N ARG A 277 -32.03 -19.22 10.46
CA ARG A 277 -31.16 -19.71 11.55
C ARG A 277 -29.77 -19.06 11.51
N TYR A 278 -29.74 -17.73 11.61
CA TYR A 278 -28.55 -16.92 11.35
C TYR A 278 -27.31 -17.28 12.18
N ALA A 279 -27.46 -17.49 13.49
CA ALA A 279 -26.34 -17.84 14.36
C ALA A 279 -25.65 -19.16 13.94
N GLN A 280 -26.45 -20.13 13.50
CA GLN A 280 -25.95 -21.42 13.02
C GLN A 280 -25.34 -21.29 11.62
N ALA A 281 -26.00 -20.54 10.72
CA ALA A 281 -25.47 -20.24 9.41
C ALA A 281 -24.08 -19.60 9.49
N TYR A 282 -23.91 -18.55 10.31
CA TYR A 282 -22.62 -17.89 10.49
C TYR A 282 -21.56 -18.81 11.10
N THR A 283 -21.95 -19.69 12.04
CA THR A 283 -21.01 -20.65 12.63
C THR A 283 -20.48 -21.64 11.60
N TRP A 284 -21.34 -22.20 10.75
CA TRP A 284 -20.92 -23.10 9.67
C TRP A 284 -20.08 -22.38 8.62
N LEU A 285 -20.42 -21.12 8.32
CA LEU A 285 -19.65 -20.27 7.41
C LEU A 285 -18.23 -20.02 7.92
N GLU A 286 -18.05 -19.63 9.19
CA GLU A 286 -16.71 -19.43 9.76
C GLU A 286 -15.90 -20.74 9.80
N GLN A 287 -16.55 -21.87 10.07
CA GLN A 287 -15.89 -23.18 10.01
C GLN A 287 -15.44 -23.52 8.58
N ALA A 288 -16.25 -23.18 7.57
CA ALA A 288 -15.88 -23.35 6.17
C ALA A 288 -14.72 -22.42 5.78
N GLU A 289 -14.77 -21.13 6.15
CA GLU A 289 -13.69 -20.16 5.92
C GLU A 289 -12.35 -20.66 6.49
N ALA A 290 -12.35 -21.09 7.76
CA ALA A 290 -11.16 -21.62 8.42
C ALA A 290 -10.61 -22.89 7.75
N GLN A 291 -11.48 -23.80 7.31
CA GLN A 291 -11.05 -25.02 6.61
C GLN A 291 -10.51 -24.73 5.21
N ILE A 292 -11.11 -23.78 4.48
CA ILE A 292 -10.62 -23.36 3.16
C ILE A 292 -9.26 -22.69 3.29
N GLU A 293 -9.07 -21.81 4.28
CA GLU A 293 -7.76 -21.20 4.56
C GLU A 293 -6.71 -22.27 4.92
N GLU A 294 -7.08 -23.26 5.73
CA GLU A 294 -6.19 -24.38 6.08
C GLU A 294 -5.77 -25.20 4.83
N LEU A 295 -6.73 -25.53 3.96
CA LEU A 295 -6.44 -26.22 2.70
C LEU A 295 -5.51 -25.39 1.81
N TYR A 296 -5.72 -24.08 1.75
CA TYR A 296 -4.86 -23.19 0.99
C TYR A 296 -3.44 -23.16 1.55
N LEU A 297 -3.32 -22.95 2.86
CA LEU A 297 -2.03 -22.88 3.53
C LEU A 297 -1.23 -24.16 3.31
N THR A 298 -1.85 -25.33 3.41
CA THR A 298 -1.18 -26.64 3.22
C THR A 298 -0.85 -26.94 1.75
N CYS A 299 -1.58 -26.37 0.79
CA CYS A 299 -1.28 -26.51 -0.64
C CYS A 299 -0.25 -25.50 -1.15
N CYS A 300 -0.01 -24.41 -0.42
CA CYS A 300 1.03 -23.45 -0.78
C CYS A 300 2.42 -24.08 -0.63
N PRO A 301 3.22 -24.22 -1.70
CA PRO A 301 4.46 -24.95 -1.60
C PRO A 301 5.56 -24.11 -0.93
N SER A 302 6.52 -24.79 -0.32
CA SER A 302 7.75 -24.18 0.19
C SER A 302 8.78 -24.10 -0.93
N ARG A 303 9.44 -22.94 -1.10
CA ARG A 303 10.50 -22.75 -2.11
C ARG A 303 11.87 -22.66 -1.46
N ASN A 304 12.83 -23.47 -1.91
CA ASN A 304 14.21 -23.43 -1.42
C ASN A 304 15.03 -22.32 -2.12
N GLY A 305 16.13 -21.87 -1.51
CA GLY A 305 16.98 -20.83 -2.07
C GLY A 305 16.31 -19.45 -2.14
N GLU A 306 15.48 -19.13 -1.16
CA GLU A 306 14.85 -17.81 -1.04
C GLU A 306 15.11 -17.22 0.35
N LEU A 307 15.22 -15.90 0.44
CA LEU A 307 15.30 -15.23 1.73
C LEU A 307 13.91 -15.19 2.37
N ARG A 308 13.83 -15.61 3.62
CA ARG A 308 12.64 -15.58 4.46
C ARG A 308 13.00 -14.80 5.71
N GLY A 309 12.83 -13.49 5.59
CA GLY A 309 13.26 -12.52 6.59
C GLY A 309 12.13 -12.07 7.51
N VAL A 310 12.50 -11.56 8.68
CA VAL A 310 11.61 -10.71 9.47
C VAL A 310 12.34 -9.46 9.96
N TRP A 311 11.62 -8.35 10.09
CA TRP A 311 12.12 -7.14 10.75
C TRP A 311 11.62 -7.10 12.21
N ILE A 312 12.53 -6.80 13.13
CA ILE A 312 12.21 -6.58 14.55
C ILE A 312 12.84 -5.28 15.07
N HIS A 313 12.00 -4.39 15.58
CA HIS A 313 12.46 -3.12 16.16
C HIS A 313 13.04 -3.28 17.57
N SER A 314 12.63 -4.32 18.29
CA SER A 314 13.05 -4.59 19.66
C SER A 314 14.51 -5.05 19.69
N PRO A 315 15.39 -4.42 20.51
CA PRO A 315 16.76 -4.87 20.64
C PRO A 315 16.91 -6.10 21.55
N TYR A 316 15.85 -6.59 22.20
CA TYR A 316 15.90 -7.70 23.17
C TYR A 316 15.06 -8.92 22.76
N GLY A 317 14.68 -9.02 21.48
CA GLY A 317 13.76 -10.06 20.99
C GLY A 317 12.29 -9.75 21.29
N ILE A 318 11.43 -10.77 21.22
CA ILE A 318 9.99 -10.63 21.47
C ILE A 318 9.71 -10.55 22.97
N ALA A 319 9.13 -9.42 23.40
CA ALA A 319 8.65 -9.22 24.76
C ALA A 319 9.71 -9.65 25.81
N ASN A 320 9.38 -10.58 26.71
CA ASN A 320 10.28 -11.13 27.72
C ASN A 320 10.92 -12.48 27.32
N TRP A 321 10.85 -12.88 26.03
CA TRP A 321 11.37 -14.17 25.58
C TRP A 321 12.90 -14.20 25.44
N GLY A 322 13.53 -13.04 25.26
CA GLY A 322 14.94 -12.94 24.92
C GLY A 322 15.23 -13.43 23.49
N TRP A 323 16.51 -13.32 23.07
CA TRP A 323 16.92 -13.64 21.70
C TRP A 323 16.87 -15.13 21.37
N ASP A 324 17.29 -16.02 22.25
CA ASP A 324 17.39 -17.46 21.94
C ASP A 324 16.03 -18.03 21.49
N LYS A 325 14.99 -17.84 22.29
CA LYS A 325 13.62 -18.28 21.96
C LYS A 325 13.03 -17.54 20.76
N THR A 326 13.36 -16.25 20.60
CA THR A 326 12.88 -15.46 19.45
C THR A 326 13.42 -16.04 18.14
N ILE A 327 14.71 -16.37 18.08
CA ILE A 327 15.35 -16.92 16.88
C ILE A 327 14.99 -18.40 16.68
N GLU A 328 14.94 -19.20 17.76
CA GLU A 328 14.51 -20.61 17.71
C GLU A 328 13.17 -20.74 17.00
N LEU A 329 12.18 -19.96 17.43
CA LEU A 329 10.84 -20.00 16.84
C LEU A 329 10.84 -19.63 15.35
N LEU A 330 11.66 -18.66 14.92
CA LEU A 330 11.80 -18.33 13.50
C LEU A 330 12.37 -19.50 12.71
N ALA A 331 13.45 -20.11 13.20
CA ALA A 331 14.11 -21.22 12.54
C ALA A 331 13.20 -22.45 12.43
N GLU A 332 12.49 -22.80 13.50
CA GLU A 332 11.50 -23.89 13.53
C GLU A 332 10.35 -23.67 12.53
N ASN A 333 10.00 -22.41 12.28
CA ASN A 333 8.97 -22.03 11.30
C ASN A 333 9.56 -21.75 9.90
N GLY A 334 10.80 -22.16 9.63
CA GLY A 334 11.39 -22.15 8.29
C GLY A 334 11.86 -20.78 7.80
N PHE A 335 12.02 -19.79 8.69
CA PHE A 335 12.68 -18.51 8.40
C PHE A 335 14.19 -18.61 8.56
N ASN A 336 14.95 -17.82 7.80
CA ASN A 336 16.41 -17.94 7.69
C ASN A 336 17.17 -16.62 7.82
N ALA A 337 16.48 -15.49 7.99
CA ALA A 337 17.10 -14.20 8.22
C ALA A 337 16.31 -13.35 9.21
N ILE A 338 17.02 -12.54 9.98
CA ILE A 338 16.44 -11.51 10.85
C ILE A 338 17.14 -10.17 10.63
N PHE A 339 16.33 -9.12 10.56
CA PHE A 339 16.75 -7.74 10.45
C PHE A 339 16.41 -7.05 11.77
N ALA A 340 17.37 -7.00 12.69
CA ALA A 340 17.15 -6.59 14.07
C ALA A 340 17.77 -5.21 14.33
N ASN A 341 16.96 -4.30 14.89
CA ASN A 341 17.38 -2.93 15.19
C ASN A 341 18.22 -2.89 16.47
N PHE A 342 19.44 -2.35 16.37
CA PHE A 342 20.33 -2.15 17.52
C PHE A 342 20.84 -0.73 17.67
N LEU A 343 20.52 0.18 16.74
CA LEU A 343 21.03 1.53 16.78
C LEU A 343 20.14 2.50 15.99
N TRP A 344 19.93 3.66 16.59
CA TRP A 344 19.18 4.77 16.05
C TRP A 344 20.13 5.87 15.58
N GLY A 345 19.59 7.04 15.19
CA GLY A 345 20.41 8.16 14.74
C GLY A 345 21.49 8.58 15.75
N TYR A 346 21.25 8.40 17.06
CA TYR A 346 22.18 8.88 18.09
C TYR A 346 22.25 8.03 19.37
N VAL A 347 21.77 6.78 19.33
CA VAL A 347 21.89 5.85 20.47
C VAL A 347 22.07 4.41 19.98
N ALA A 348 22.81 3.61 20.73
CA ALA A 348 23.03 2.18 20.48
C ALA A 348 22.53 1.31 21.65
N ASP A 349 22.01 0.13 21.32
CA ASP A 349 21.58 -0.93 22.24
C ASP A 349 22.64 -2.05 22.36
N TYR A 350 23.89 -1.71 22.11
CA TYR A 350 25.08 -2.55 22.33
C TYR A 350 26.24 -1.65 22.81
N PRO A 351 27.34 -2.18 23.37
CA PRO A 351 28.49 -1.41 23.87
C PRO A 351 29.28 -0.62 22.81
N SER A 352 28.65 0.39 22.22
CA SER A 352 29.23 1.27 21.19
C SER A 352 30.26 2.22 21.81
N GLU A 353 31.35 2.44 21.06
CA GLU A 353 32.37 3.46 21.29
C GLU A 353 32.11 4.72 20.43
N VAL A 354 31.23 4.63 19.44
CA VAL A 354 30.88 5.74 18.53
C VAL A 354 29.64 6.49 19.02
N LEU A 355 28.59 5.76 19.43
CA LEU A 355 27.31 6.32 19.85
C LEU A 355 27.14 6.24 21.38
N PRO A 356 26.37 7.18 21.97
CA PRO A 356 25.83 6.99 23.31
C PRO A 356 25.09 5.65 23.42
N ASN A 357 25.19 5.04 24.60
CA ASN A 357 24.58 3.75 24.86
C ASN A 357 23.24 3.95 25.56
N HIS A 358 22.23 3.19 25.17
CA HIS A 358 20.91 3.28 25.76
C HIS A 358 20.97 2.89 27.26
N PRO A 359 20.23 3.54 28.17
CA PRO A 359 20.23 3.20 29.60
C PRO A 359 19.94 1.71 29.89
N ASP A 360 19.05 1.08 29.12
CA ASP A 360 18.75 -0.35 29.24
C ASP A 360 19.95 -1.28 29.00
N THR A 361 21.04 -0.78 28.39
CA THR A 361 22.29 -1.56 28.25
C THR A 361 23.10 -1.62 29.54
N TYR A 362 22.65 -1.01 30.63
CA TYR A 362 23.31 -1.08 31.94
C TYR A 362 22.51 -1.95 32.91
N SER A 363 23.21 -2.86 33.58
CA SER A 363 22.67 -3.71 34.65
C SER A 363 23.58 -3.66 35.88
N GLU A 364 23.11 -4.21 37.01
CA GLU A 364 23.92 -4.36 38.23
C GLU A 364 25.21 -5.16 37.97
N ASN A 365 25.20 -6.05 36.98
CA ASN A 365 26.32 -6.92 36.61
C ASN A 365 27.18 -6.35 35.47
N GLY A 366 26.99 -5.08 35.10
CA GLY A 366 27.74 -4.41 34.03
C GLY A 366 26.90 -4.17 32.77
N ARG A 367 27.58 -3.91 31.65
CA ARG A 367 26.94 -3.57 30.37
C ARG A 367 26.43 -4.82 29.66
N ILE A 368 25.18 -4.78 29.23
CA ILE A 368 24.53 -5.81 28.42
C ILE A 368 24.82 -5.52 26.94
N ASP A 369 25.27 -6.54 26.22
CA ASP A 369 25.41 -6.51 24.76
C ASP A 369 24.28 -7.30 24.11
N TYR A 370 23.20 -6.61 23.77
CA TYR A 370 22.05 -7.24 23.14
C TYR A 370 22.33 -7.69 21.71
N LEU A 371 23.25 -7.03 21.00
CA LEU A 371 23.66 -7.43 19.66
C LEU A 371 24.44 -8.75 19.70
N GLN A 372 25.35 -8.90 20.66
CA GLN A 372 26.08 -10.15 20.87
C GLN A 372 25.14 -11.31 21.21
N GLN A 373 24.15 -11.09 22.10
CA GLN A 373 23.14 -12.11 22.41
C GLN A 373 22.33 -12.54 21.18
N CYS A 374 21.93 -11.57 20.34
CA CYS A 374 21.22 -11.86 19.10
C CYS A 374 22.10 -12.65 18.12
N LEU A 375 23.37 -12.25 17.98
CA LEU A 375 24.34 -12.93 17.12
C LEU A 375 24.56 -14.38 17.55
N GLU A 376 24.72 -14.64 18.84
CA GLU A 376 24.89 -15.99 19.39
C GLU A 376 23.65 -16.87 19.13
N ALA A 377 22.45 -16.33 19.34
CA ALA A 377 21.21 -17.01 19.02
C ALA A 377 21.09 -17.32 17.51
N CYS A 378 21.41 -16.34 16.65
CA CYS A 378 21.43 -16.49 15.20
C CYS A 378 22.41 -17.58 14.75
N GLN A 379 23.62 -17.62 15.33
CA GLN A 379 24.63 -18.65 15.04
C GLN A 379 24.17 -20.05 15.48
N LYS A 380 23.58 -20.16 16.67
CA LYS A 380 23.04 -21.42 17.21
C LYS A 380 21.96 -22.01 16.30
N HIS A 381 21.06 -21.16 15.80
CA HIS A 381 19.89 -21.58 15.01
C HIS A 381 20.06 -21.42 13.50
N LYS A 382 21.26 -21.04 13.03
CA LYS A 382 21.62 -20.86 11.61
C LYS A 382 20.71 -19.85 10.86
N VAL A 383 20.43 -18.72 11.52
CA VAL A 383 19.70 -17.59 10.96
C VAL A 383 20.69 -16.47 10.63
N GLU A 384 20.57 -15.84 9.46
CA GLU A 384 21.39 -14.68 9.12
C GLU A 384 20.98 -13.46 9.95
N LEU A 385 21.94 -12.86 10.65
CA LEU A 385 21.74 -11.57 11.33
C LEU A 385 22.17 -10.43 10.41
N HIS A 386 21.18 -9.61 10.03
CA HIS A 386 21.39 -8.32 9.37
C HIS A 386 21.11 -7.20 10.37
N VAL A 387 22.14 -6.43 10.73
CA VAL A 387 22.00 -5.37 11.75
C VAL A 387 21.32 -4.17 11.13
N TRP A 388 20.11 -3.89 11.61
CA TRP A 388 19.32 -2.75 11.19
C TRP A 388 19.73 -1.52 11.99
N LYS A 389 20.04 -0.45 11.25
CA LYS A 389 20.20 0.91 11.78
C LYS A 389 19.06 1.80 11.31
N VAL A 390 18.44 2.49 12.26
CA VAL A 390 17.62 3.67 11.96
C VAL A 390 18.57 4.85 11.75
N ASN A 391 18.75 5.29 10.50
CA ASN A 391 19.61 6.39 10.10
C ASN A 391 18.92 7.74 10.31
N TRP A 392 19.69 8.74 10.75
CA TRP A 392 19.28 10.13 10.98
C TRP A 392 18.19 10.36 12.04
N TYR A 393 17.14 9.56 12.07
CA TYR A 393 16.06 9.66 13.04
C TYR A 393 16.50 9.16 14.41
N MET A 394 16.50 10.04 15.40
CA MET A 394 16.82 9.67 16.79
C MET A 394 15.71 8.83 17.44
N GLY A 395 14.46 9.06 17.03
CA GLY A 395 13.30 8.32 17.54
C GLY A 395 13.10 8.44 19.05
N ARG A 396 12.05 7.78 19.55
CA ARG A 396 11.74 7.76 20.98
C ARG A 396 12.77 6.98 21.81
N ARG A 397 13.49 6.06 21.17
CA ARG A 397 14.54 5.24 21.82
C ARG A 397 15.73 6.09 22.28
N THR A 398 16.12 7.12 21.53
CA THR A 398 17.14 8.06 22.03
C THR A 398 16.60 8.79 23.26
N PRO A 399 17.28 8.82 24.42
CA PRO A 399 16.81 9.58 25.59
C PRO A 399 16.49 11.06 25.27
N GLU A 400 15.44 11.61 25.88
CA GLU A 400 14.98 12.99 25.61
C GLU A 400 16.08 14.03 25.82
N GLU A 401 16.92 13.87 26.84
CA GLU A 401 18.04 14.77 27.10
C GLU A 401 19.06 14.77 25.95
N LEU A 402 19.32 13.61 25.35
CA LEU A 402 20.22 13.51 24.19
C LEU A 402 19.59 14.13 22.95
N ARG A 403 18.27 13.95 22.72
CA ARG A 403 17.55 14.64 21.63
C ARG A 403 17.63 16.15 21.79
N ARG A 404 17.34 16.67 22.99
CA ARG A 404 17.41 18.11 23.30
C ARG A 404 18.82 18.66 23.11
N LYS A 405 19.84 17.91 23.51
CA LYS A 405 21.25 18.27 23.28
C LYS A 405 21.53 18.45 21.79
N MET A 406 21.12 17.50 20.94
CA MET A 406 21.36 17.59 19.50
C MET A 406 20.65 18.78 18.84
N LYS A 407 19.42 19.09 19.28
CA LYS A 407 18.69 20.30 18.86
C LYS A 407 19.41 21.58 19.28
N ALA A 408 19.83 21.67 20.54
CA ALA A 408 20.56 22.82 21.07
C ALA A 408 21.92 23.05 20.37
N LEU A 409 22.54 21.99 19.83
CA LEU A 409 23.75 22.06 19.04
C LEU A 409 23.50 22.44 17.56
N GLY A 410 22.25 22.62 17.14
CA GLY A 410 21.90 22.90 15.74
C GLY A 410 22.19 21.73 14.79
N ARG A 411 22.21 20.49 15.32
CA ARG A 411 22.57 19.27 14.57
C ARG A 411 21.34 18.50 14.07
N THR A 412 20.15 19.08 14.17
CA THR A 412 18.88 18.48 13.73
C THR A 412 18.26 19.25 12.58
N GLN A 413 17.53 18.55 11.71
CA GLN A 413 16.83 19.16 10.58
C GLN A 413 15.78 20.14 11.12
N GLN A 414 15.64 21.27 10.45
CA GLN A 414 14.59 22.25 10.73
C GLN A 414 13.58 22.30 9.60
N ARG A 415 12.32 22.53 9.97
CA ARG A 415 11.26 22.85 9.04
C ARG A 415 11.44 24.28 8.52
N HIS A 416 10.76 24.60 7.41
CA HIS A 416 10.78 25.96 6.84
C HIS A 416 10.18 27.02 7.78
N ASP A 417 9.35 26.63 8.77
CA ASP A 417 8.84 27.50 9.83
C ASP A 417 9.84 27.70 11.00
N GLY A 418 11.03 27.10 10.90
CA GLY A 418 12.09 27.16 11.91
C GLY A 418 11.96 26.14 13.04
N SER A 419 10.91 25.31 13.07
CA SER A 419 10.76 24.29 14.11
C SER A 419 11.73 23.11 13.92
N ASP A 420 12.32 22.64 15.02
CA ASP A 420 13.22 21.49 15.02
C ASP A 420 12.48 20.17 14.83
N THR A 421 13.18 19.21 14.21
CA THR A 421 12.75 17.80 14.13
C THR A 421 13.64 16.91 15.02
N ASP A 422 13.28 15.62 15.11
CA ASP A 422 14.11 14.59 15.75
C ASP A 422 15.06 13.88 14.77
N TYR A 423 15.23 14.42 13.57
CA TYR A 423 16.17 13.91 12.58
C TYR A 423 17.46 14.71 12.62
N LEU A 424 18.60 14.02 12.57
CA LEU A 424 19.90 14.63 12.36
C LEU A 424 20.03 15.19 10.94
N THR A 425 20.78 16.29 10.79
CA THR A 425 21.05 16.92 9.50
C THR A 425 22.10 16.14 8.69
N PRO A 426 21.79 15.67 7.46
CA PRO A 426 22.73 14.87 6.68
C PRO A 426 23.96 15.62 6.15
N HIS A 427 23.86 16.94 5.95
CA HIS A 427 24.97 17.77 5.44
C HIS A 427 26.00 18.15 6.51
N ASP A 428 25.69 17.95 7.79
CA ASP A 428 26.63 18.21 8.88
C ASP A 428 27.69 17.09 8.94
N GLU A 429 28.97 17.48 8.82
CA GLU A 429 30.08 16.53 8.74
C GLU A 429 30.21 15.65 10.00
N GLN A 430 29.87 16.19 11.18
CA GLN A 430 29.91 15.42 12.42
C GLN A 430 28.79 14.38 12.47
N ASN A 431 27.58 14.72 11.99
CA ASN A 431 26.47 13.77 11.86
C ASN A 431 26.79 12.69 10.84
N PHE A 432 27.30 13.08 9.66
CA PHE A 432 27.73 12.14 8.63
C PHE A 432 28.76 11.15 9.16
N LYS A 433 29.78 11.66 9.88
CA LYS A 433 30.82 10.82 10.48
C LYS A 433 30.26 9.85 11.51
N LEU A 434 29.34 10.26 12.38
CA LEU A 434 28.69 9.37 13.35
C LEU A 434 27.91 8.25 12.67
N GLU A 435 27.12 8.58 11.65
CA GLU A 435 26.32 7.62 10.89
C GLU A 435 27.21 6.59 10.16
N LEU A 436 28.29 7.06 9.53
CA LEU A 436 29.28 6.21 8.87
C LEU A 436 30.02 5.34 9.89
N ASP A 437 30.62 5.94 10.92
CA ASP A 437 31.47 5.23 11.87
C ASP A 437 30.68 4.21 12.70
N SER A 438 29.43 4.49 13.05
CA SER A 438 28.58 3.54 13.79
C SER A 438 28.21 2.32 12.96
N MET A 439 27.95 2.48 11.64
CA MET A 439 27.76 1.34 10.74
C MET A 439 29.05 0.53 10.58
N LEU A 440 30.20 1.20 10.42
CA LEU A 440 31.49 0.52 10.29
C LEU A 440 31.96 -0.13 11.60
N GLU A 441 31.56 0.39 12.76
CA GLU A 441 31.81 -0.23 14.07
C GLU A 441 31.20 -1.63 14.13
N ILE A 442 29.95 -1.80 13.68
CA ILE A 442 29.30 -3.12 13.59
C ILE A 442 30.13 -4.09 12.76
N VAL A 443 30.57 -3.64 11.57
CA VAL A 443 31.34 -4.47 10.64
C VAL A 443 32.70 -4.87 11.23
N ARG A 444 33.33 -4.00 12.02
CA ARG A 444 34.62 -4.30 12.68
C ARG A 444 34.45 -5.26 13.86
N LYS A 445 33.43 -5.05 14.68
CA LYS A 445 33.28 -5.73 15.98
C LYS A 445 32.56 -7.08 15.89
N TYR A 446 31.56 -7.21 15.01
CA TYR A 446 30.66 -8.38 15.02
C TYR A 446 30.70 -9.12 13.68
N PRO A 447 30.84 -10.46 13.64
CA PRO A 447 30.76 -11.27 12.42
C PRO A 447 29.31 -11.48 11.95
N VAL A 448 28.59 -10.39 11.70
CA VAL A 448 27.21 -10.40 11.18
C VAL A 448 27.16 -10.66 9.66
N ALA A 449 26.01 -11.14 9.17
CA ALA A 449 25.80 -11.42 7.75
C ALA A 449 25.71 -10.13 6.92
N GLY A 450 25.10 -9.09 7.49
CA GLY A 450 24.96 -7.80 6.82
C GLY A 450 24.67 -6.61 7.73
N ILE A 451 24.74 -5.43 7.14
CA ILE A 451 24.25 -4.17 7.68
C ILE A 451 23.08 -3.68 6.82
N HIS A 452 22.06 -3.14 7.47
CA HIS A 452 20.79 -2.78 6.85
C HIS A 452 20.41 -1.34 7.18
N PHE A 453 20.33 -0.50 6.15
CA PHE A 453 19.86 0.87 6.26
C PHE A 453 18.35 0.94 6.41
N ASP A 454 17.87 1.80 7.28
CA ASP A 454 16.47 2.21 7.34
C ASP A 454 16.41 3.67 7.77
N TYR A 455 15.32 4.36 7.49
CA TYR A 455 15.22 5.82 7.66
C TYR A 455 16.37 6.60 6.99
N ILE A 456 17.06 5.98 6.02
CA ILE A 456 18.10 6.61 5.19
C ILE A 456 17.47 7.60 4.20
N ARG A 457 16.98 8.71 4.76
CA ARG A 457 16.12 9.72 4.12
C ARG A 457 15.97 10.96 5.00
N TYR A 458 15.45 12.05 4.45
CA TYR A 458 14.96 13.20 5.23
C TYR A 458 13.62 12.90 5.89
N SER A 459 13.20 13.76 6.83
CA SER A 459 11.90 13.57 7.51
C SER A 459 10.70 13.74 6.57
N ASP A 460 10.70 14.78 5.74
CA ASP A 460 9.74 15.06 4.67
C ASP A 460 10.25 16.19 3.75
N SER A 461 9.43 16.62 2.78
CA SER A 461 9.77 17.65 1.79
C SER A 461 9.88 19.06 2.38
N ARG A 462 9.42 19.24 3.62
CA ARG A 462 9.43 20.51 4.36
C ARG A 462 10.69 20.65 5.22
N THR A 463 11.68 19.78 5.04
CA THR A 463 12.99 19.77 5.70
C THR A 463 14.08 19.51 4.67
N ASP A 464 15.35 19.86 4.87
CA ASP A 464 15.91 20.62 5.98
C ASP A 464 16.20 22.06 5.54
N TYR A 465 15.58 23.03 6.21
CA TYR A 465 15.73 24.45 5.90
C TYR A 465 16.46 25.23 7.00
N SER A 466 17.22 24.51 7.83
CA SER A 466 18.07 25.12 8.86
C SER A 466 19.10 26.10 8.29
N PHE A 467 19.59 27.02 9.12
CA PHE A 467 20.65 27.93 8.71
C PHE A 467 21.93 27.20 8.27
N SER A 468 22.27 26.06 8.88
CA SER A 468 23.42 25.26 8.46
C SER A 468 23.21 24.62 7.08
N ALA A 469 21.97 24.21 6.76
CA ALA A 469 21.62 23.71 5.42
C ALA A 469 21.79 24.81 4.37
N ARG A 470 21.35 26.03 4.68
CA ARG A 470 21.57 27.21 3.81
C ARG A 470 23.06 27.39 3.50
N VAL A 471 23.90 27.45 4.54
CA VAL A 471 25.34 27.67 4.37
C VAL A 471 25.99 26.56 3.54
N ALA A 472 25.62 25.30 3.79
CA ALA A 472 26.13 24.16 3.04
C ALA A 472 25.69 24.19 1.57
N PHE A 473 24.43 24.56 1.31
CA PHE A 473 23.89 24.65 -0.04
C PHE A 473 24.45 25.85 -0.82
N GLU A 474 24.56 27.03 -0.21
CA GLU A 474 25.19 28.21 -0.83
C GLU A 474 26.66 27.93 -1.20
N LYS A 475 27.38 27.14 -0.39
CA LYS A 475 28.73 26.66 -0.70
C LYS A 475 28.75 25.76 -1.94
N LEU A 476 27.78 24.86 -2.10
CA LEU A 476 27.62 24.03 -3.30
C LEU A 476 27.31 24.90 -4.53
N LEU A 477 26.40 25.87 -4.39
CA LEU A 477 26.01 26.78 -5.48
C LEU A 477 27.14 27.73 -5.89
N GLY A 478 28.09 28.02 -4.99
CA GLY A 478 29.11 29.05 -5.20
C GLY A 478 28.55 30.48 -5.15
N ARG A 479 27.30 30.65 -4.69
CA ARG A 479 26.62 31.94 -4.54
C ARG A 479 25.58 31.90 -3.41
N PRO A 480 25.21 33.05 -2.82
CA PRO A 480 24.11 33.09 -1.87
C PRO A 480 22.76 32.79 -2.54
N VAL A 481 21.85 32.20 -1.77
CA VAL A 481 20.42 32.09 -2.10
C VAL A 481 19.76 33.40 -1.70
N ARG A 482 18.97 33.99 -2.60
CA ARG A 482 18.42 35.34 -2.39
C ARG A 482 17.29 35.35 -1.36
N GLN A 483 16.33 34.44 -1.52
CA GLN A 483 15.15 34.32 -0.66
C GLN A 483 15.11 32.92 -0.03
N TRP A 484 15.86 32.73 1.06
CA TRP A 484 15.82 31.48 1.82
C TRP A 484 14.62 31.43 2.77
N PRO A 485 13.88 30.31 2.88
CA PRO A 485 14.02 29.06 2.12
C PRO A 485 13.21 29.00 0.82
N ASP A 486 12.44 30.03 0.48
CA ASP A 486 11.44 29.99 -0.59
C ASP A 486 12.01 29.70 -1.98
N ASP A 487 13.20 30.22 -2.30
CA ASP A 487 13.91 29.88 -3.54
C ASP A 487 14.26 28.39 -3.64
N CYS A 488 14.41 27.69 -2.51
CA CYS A 488 14.76 26.27 -2.47
C CYS A 488 13.55 25.34 -2.29
N ARG A 489 12.39 25.90 -1.95
CA ARG A 489 11.13 25.16 -1.85
C ARG A 489 10.57 24.84 -3.24
N PRO A 490 9.70 23.83 -3.39
CA PRO A 490 9.10 23.53 -4.68
C PRO A 490 8.44 24.77 -5.32
N GLY A 491 8.77 25.05 -6.58
CA GLY A 491 8.39 26.27 -7.30
C GLY A 491 9.39 27.45 -7.20
N GLY A 492 10.37 27.37 -6.30
CA GLY A 492 11.44 28.35 -6.15
C GLY A 492 12.54 28.25 -7.21
N THR A 493 13.34 29.31 -7.35
CA THR A 493 14.36 29.43 -8.40
C THR A 493 15.50 28.41 -8.31
N ASP A 494 15.81 27.94 -7.09
CA ASP A 494 16.87 26.98 -6.76
C ASP A 494 16.32 25.59 -6.38
N ALA A 495 15.01 25.36 -6.48
CA ALA A 495 14.30 24.19 -5.96
C ALA A 495 14.84 22.85 -6.49
N GLN A 496 15.05 22.75 -7.81
CA GLN A 496 15.51 21.51 -8.44
C GLN A 496 16.94 21.15 -8.02
N VAL A 497 17.83 22.16 -7.96
CA VAL A 497 19.22 21.99 -7.54
C VAL A 497 19.28 21.63 -6.05
N PHE A 498 18.42 22.24 -5.23
CA PHE A 498 18.29 21.92 -3.81
C PHE A 498 17.79 20.49 -3.58
N ALA A 499 16.80 20.05 -4.35
CA ALA A 499 16.29 18.68 -4.28
C ALA A 499 17.37 17.64 -4.67
N GLU A 500 18.19 17.93 -5.68
CA GLU A 500 19.34 17.10 -6.06
C GLU A 500 20.40 17.07 -4.96
N TRP A 501 20.76 18.23 -4.40
CA TRP A 501 21.69 18.33 -3.29
C TRP A 501 21.23 17.50 -2.07
N ARG A 502 19.93 17.55 -1.75
CA ARG A 502 19.35 16.72 -0.68
C ARG A 502 19.51 15.22 -0.97
N ARG A 503 19.19 14.77 -2.19
CA ARG A 503 19.37 13.36 -2.59
C ARG A 503 20.83 12.93 -2.44
N GLU A 504 21.75 13.75 -2.91
CA GLU A 504 23.17 13.45 -2.88
C GLU A 504 23.73 13.38 -1.45
N ASN A 505 23.21 14.18 -0.50
CA ASN A 505 23.57 14.03 0.92
C ASN A 505 23.23 12.65 1.48
N ILE A 506 22.10 12.06 1.06
CA ILE A 506 21.71 10.70 1.47
C ILE A 506 22.55 9.65 0.74
N SER A 507 22.65 9.74 -0.59
CA SER A 507 23.39 8.80 -1.42
C SER A 507 24.87 8.74 -1.04
N ASN A 508 25.47 9.85 -0.62
CA ASN A 508 26.86 9.88 -0.15
C ASN A 508 27.12 8.97 1.06
N LEU A 509 26.19 8.90 2.02
CA LEU A 509 26.36 8.02 3.17
C LEU A 509 26.27 6.54 2.72
N VAL A 510 25.29 6.22 1.87
CA VAL A 510 25.12 4.86 1.32
C VAL A 510 26.39 4.43 0.57
N ARG A 511 26.93 5.31 -0.29
CA ARG A 511 28.15 5.09 -1.06
C ARG A 511 29.39 4.91 -0.17
N ALA A 512 29.55 5.77 0.84
CA ALA A 512 30.68 5.73 1.76
C ALA A 512 30.69 4.44 2.60
N VAL A 513 29.55 4.08 3.19
CA VAL A 513 29.40 2.82 3.94
C VAL A 513 29.59 1.63 3.00
N SER A 514 29.00 1.65 1.80
CA SER A 514 29.11 0.54 0.85
C SER A 514 30.56 0.20 0.53
N LYS A 515 31.32 1.22 0.12
CA LYS A 515 32.75 1.09 -0.18
C LYS A 515 33.57 0.66 1.03
N GLN A 516 33.38 1.30 2.18
CA GLN A 516 34.25 1.10 3.34
C GLN A 516 33.93 -0.20 4.10
N ALA A 517 32.66 -0.57 4.22
CA ALA A 517 32.27 -1.84 4.85
C ALA A 517 32.83 -3.04 4.07
N LYS A 518 32.74 -3.01 2.73
CA LYS A 518 33.33 -4.04 1.86
C LYS A 518 34.86 -4.08 1.94
N ALA A 519 35.52 -2.94 2.13
CA ALA A 519 36.96 -2.90 2.36
C ALA A 519 37.38 -3.56 3.70
N ILE A 520 36.55 -3.42 4.74
CA ILE A 520 36.78 -4.05 6.05
C ILE A 520 36.47 -5.56 6.00
N ARG A 521 35.33 -5.92 5.41
CA ARG A 521 34.86 -7.31 5.28
C ARG A 521 34.23 -7.51 3.89
N PRO A 522 34.96 -8.04 2.89
CA PRO A 522 34.45 -8.18 1.52
C PRO A 522 33.14 -8.96 1.38
N GLY A 523 32.89 -9.91 2.29
CA GLY A 523 31.67 -10.72 2.31
C GLY A 523 30.44 -10.08 2.97
N ILE A 524 30.57 -8.94 3.65
CA ILE A 524 29.45 -8.29 4.36
C ILE A 524 28.35 -7.91 3.36
N LYS A 525 27.09 -8.17 3.69
CA LYS A 525 25.96 -7.76 2.85
C LYS A 525 25.44 -6.38 3.24
N ILE A 526 25.00 -5.63 2.24
CA ILE A 526 24.52 -4.26 2.40
C ILE A 526 23.15 -4.17 1.77
N SER A 527 22.18 -3.72 2.55
CA SER A 527 20.78 -3.64 2.11
C SER A 527 20.10 -2.41 2.69
N ALA A 528 18.94 -2.05 2.13
CA ALA A 528 18.18 -0.90 2.59
C ALA A 528 16.67 -1.20 2.60
N ALA A 529 16.00 -0.84 3.69
CA ALA A 529 14.56 -0.62 3.75
C ALA A 529 14.23 0.70 3.02
N VAL A 530 13.50 0.58 1.92
CA VAL A 530 13.06 1.72 1.10
C VAL A 530 11.55 1.77 1.03
N PHE A 531 10.97 2.94 0.77
CA PHE A 531 9.53 3.03 0.52
C PHE A 531 9.10 2.17 -0.68
N GLY A 532 7.83 1.76 -0.72
CA GLY A 532 7.28 1.02 -1.86
C GLY A 532 7.25 1.85 -3.15
N ASP A 533 6.78 3.10 -3.06
CA ASP A 533 6.78 4.05 -4.17
C ASP A 533 8.11 4.83 -4.23
N TRP A 534 9.01 4.41 -5.12
CA TRP A 534 10.34 5.01 -5.27
C TRP A 534 10.31 6.41 -5.85
N GLU A 535 9.32 6.73 -6.70
CA GLU A 535 9.22 8.04 -7.33
C GLU A 535 8.79 9.09 -6.30
N SER A 536 7.75 8.77 -5.54
CA SER A 536 7.30 9.60 -4.42
C SER A 536 8.41 9.73 -3.37
N ALA A 537 9.13 8.66 -3.05
CA ALA A 537 10.21 8.71 -2.06
C ALA A 537 11.40 9.57 -2.51
N ARG A 538 11.75 9.52 -3.80
CA ARG A 538 12.81 10.32 -4.41
C ARG A 538 12.56 11.82 -4.27
N SER A 539 11.31 12.25 -4.43
CA SER A 539 10.91 13.66 -4.37
C SER A 539 10.59 14.14 -2.96
N SER A 540 9.87 13.34 -2.17
CA SER A 540 9.38 13.75 -0.86
C SER A 540 10.42 13.64 0.26
N VAL A 541 11.22 12.58 0.29
CA VAL A 541 12.15 12.28 1.39
C VAL A 541 13.60 12.11 0.92
N ALA A 542 13.87 12.37 -0.36
CA ALA A 542 15.18 12.26 -1.01
C ALA A 542 15.82 10.85 -0.90
N GLN A 543 14.98 9.82 -0.92
CA GLN A 543 15.43 8.41 -0.96
C GLN A 543 15.44 7.92 -2.42
N ASP A 544 16.62 7.87 -3.04
CA ASP A 544 16.77 7.50 -4.45
C ASP A 544 17.21 6.04 -4.63
N ALA A 545 16.28 5.13 -4.38
CA ALA A 545 16.51 3.69 -4.43
C ALA A 545 17.00 3.21 -5.81
N ALA A 546 16.47 3.78 -6.89
CA ALA A 546 16.85 3.42 -8.26
C ALA A 546 18.33 3.76 -8.53
N ALA A 547 18.76 4.97 -8.16
CA ALA A 547 20.16 5.38 -8.29
C ALA A 547 21.11 4.46 -7.52
N TRP A 548 20.73 4.00 -6.32
CA TRP A 548 21.57 3.09 -5.53
C TRP A 548 21.73 1.69 -6.17
N ILE A 549 20.74 1.24 -6.94
CA ILE A 549 20.83 0.01 -7.74
C ILE A 549 21.72 0.24 -8.96
N ASP A 550 21.56 1.38 -9.65
CA ASP A 550 22.36 1.77 -10.82
C ASP A 550 23.85 1.90 -10.48
N GLU A 551 24.16 2.51 -9.33
CA GLU A 551 25.52 2.67 -8.79
C GLU A 551 26.06 1.41 -8.08
N GLU A 552 25.29 0.31 -8.05
CA GLU A 552 25.69 -0.95 -7.44
C GLU A 552 26.02 -0.86 -5.92
N LEU A 553 25.37 0.05 -5.19
CA LEU A 553 25.69 0.33 -3.79
C LEU A 553 25.15 -0.71 -2.79
N LEU A 554 24.11 -1.46 -3.19
CA LEU A 554 23.43 -2.46 -2.36
C LEU A 554 23.62 -3.87 -2.92
N ASP A 555 23.77 -4.87 -2.04
CA ASP A 555 23.75 -6.29 -2.42
C ASP A 555 22.34 -6.77 -2.74
N PHE A 556 21.33 -6.22 -2.05
CA PHE A 556 19.90 -6.46 -2.29
C PHE A 556 19.05 -5.31 -1.74
N ILE A 557 17.79 -5.22 -2.18
CA ILE A 557 16.88 -4.13 -1.80
C ILE A 557 15.59 -4.67 -1.17
N CYS A 558 15.09 -3.93 -0.17
CA CYS A 558 13.95 -4.33 0.65
C CYS A 558 12.86 -3.26 0.64
N PRO A 559 12.04 -3.17 -0.42
CA PRO A 559 10.97 -2.19 -0.48
C PRO A 559 9.83 -2.53 0.49
N MET A 560 9.41 -1.57 1.30
CA MET A 560 8.33 -1.68 2.29
C MET A 560 6.96 -1.63 1.61
N ASN A 561 6.57 -2.70 0.93
CA ASN A 561 5.28 -2.84 0.24
C ASN A 561 4.14 -3.15 1.23
N TYR A 562 4.05 -2.39 2.32
CA TYR A 562 3.05 -2.61 3.36
C TYR A 562 1.67 -2.20 2.86
N SER A 563 0.90 -3.20 2.41
CA SER A 563 -0.46 -3.01 1.91
C SER A 563 -1.36 -4.16 2.35
N SER A 564 -2.62 -3.84 2.67
CA SER A 564 -3.68 -4.84 2.85
C SER A 564 -4.31 -5.28 1.53
N SER A 565 -3.98 -4.61 0.42
CA SER A 565 -4.47 -4.92 -0.93
C SER A 565 -3.43 -5.73 -1.70
N PRO A 566 -3.73 -6.99 -2.09
CA PRO A 566 -2.85 -7.78 -2.96
C PRO A 566 -2.55 -7.10 -4.30
N THR A 567 -3.53 -6.38 -4.87
CA THR A 567 -3.37 -5.64 -6.13
C THR A 567 -2.36 -4.51 -6.00
N GLU A 568 -2.42 -3.73 -4.93
CA GLU A 568 -1.44 -2.66 -4.68
C GLU A 568 -0.04 -3.23 -4.42
N PHE A 569 0.03 -4.33 -3.66
CA PHE A 569 1.29 -5.05 -3.44
C PHE A 569 1.90 -5.54 -4.78
N GLU A 570 1.09 -6.14 -5.65
CA GLU A 570 1.49 -6.56 -7.00
C GLU A 570 2.02 -5.39 -7.83
N HIS A 571 1.27 -4.28 -7.85
CA HIS A 571 1.62 -3.08 -8.61
C HIS A 571 2.98 -2.51 -8.21
N LEU A 572 3.18 -2.29 -6.91
CA LEU A 572 4.45 -1.79 -6.37
C LEU A 572 5.60 -2.75 -6.71
N LEU A 573 5.41 -4.06 -6.49
CA LEU A 573 6.45 -5.05 -6.74
C LEU A 573 6.81 -5.16 -8.23
N ARG A 574 5.82 -5.08 -9.14
CA ARG A 574 6.09 -5.07 -10.60
C ARG A 574 6.95 -3.89 -11.00
N LYS A 575 6.61 -2.68 -10.55
CA LYS A 575 7.41 -1.46 -10.82
C LYS A 575 8.85 -1.61 -10.34
N GLN A 576 9.04 -2.15 -9.13
CA GLN A 576 10.36 -2.36 -8.54
C GLN A 576 11.17 -3.40 -9.31
N LEU A 577 10.57 -4.54 -9.66
CA LEU A 577 11.23 -5.59 -10.43
C LEU A 577 11.64 -5.10 -11.83
N MET A 578 10.80 -4.27 -12.47
CA MET A 578 11.13 -3.61 -13.74
C MET A 578 12.31 -2.65 -13.59
N ALA A 579 12.30 -1.78 -12.58
CA ALA A 579 13.40 -0.83 -12.33
C ALA A 579 14.72 -1.53 -11.99
N VAL A 580 14.66 -2.63 -11.23
CA VAL A 580 15.85 -3.42 -10.87
C VAL A 580 16.36 -4.22 -12.06
N ALA A 581 15.47 -4.67 -12.95
CA ALA A 581 15.80 -5.42 -14.16
C ALA A 581 16.73 -6.62 -13.90
N GLY A 582 16.50 -7.33 -12.79
CA GLY A 582 17.30 -8.51 -12.39
C GLY A 582 18.73 -8.20 -11.92
N ARG A 583 19.11 -6.93 -11.77
CA ARG A 583 20.46 -6.54 -11.31
C ARG A 583 20.69 -6.88 -9.84
N ARG A 584 19.67 -6.79 -8.99
CA ARG A 584 19.80 -7.14 -7.56
C ARG A 584 18.61 -7.98 -7.11
N PRO A 585 18.79 -8.88 -6.13
CA PRO A 585 17.66 -9.52 -5.47
C PRO A 585 16.74 -8.47 -4.85
N VAL A 586 15.43 -8.68 -5.02
CA VAL A 586 14.38 -7.87 -4.40
C VAL A 586 13.66 -8.72 -3.36
N TYR A 587 13.59 -8.21 -2.13
CA TYR A 587 12.87 -8.83 -1.01
C TYR A 587 11.77 -7.88 -0.53
N PRO A 588 10.55 -7.96 -1.12
CA PRO A 588 9.47 -7.08 -0.72
C PRO A 588 9.06 -7.31 0.74
N GLY A 589 8.84 -6.19 1.42
CA GLY A 589 8.35 -6.12 2.78
C GLY A 589 6.84 -6.34 2.83
N ILE A 590 6.42 -7.31 3.63
CA ILE A 590 5.01 -7.65 3.89
C ILE A 590 4.61 -7.06 5.24
N GLY A 591 3.62 -6.17 5.26
CA GLY A 591 3.11 -5.53 6.47
C GLY A 591 2.11 -6.43 7.19
N THR A 592 2.58 -7.44 7.92
CA THR A 592 1.74 -8.49 8.54
C THR A 592 0.73 -7.94 9.54
N TYR A 593 1.01 -6.79 10.15
CA TYR A 593 0.08 -6.09 11.05
C TYR A 593 -1.15 -5.48 10.34
N LEU A 594 -1.14 -5.39 9.01
CA LEU A 594 -2.27 -4.94 8.18
C LEU A 594 -3.13 -6.10 7.69
N LEU A 595 -2.64 -7.34 7.82
CA LEU A 595 -3.24 -8.52 7.20
C LEU A 595 -4.06 -9.32 8.23
N PRO A 596 -5.16 -9.95 7.78
CA PRO A 596 -6.11 -10.62 8.68
C PRO A 596 -5.59 -11.94 9.27
N GLY A 597 -4.60 -12.59 8.64
CA GLY A 597 -4.19 -13.95 9.01
C GLY A 597 -3.05 -14.50 8.15
N ALA A 598 -2.64 -15.73 8.44
CA ALA A 598 -1.54 -16.40 7.77
C ALA A 598 -1.84 -16.65 6.27
N GLY A 599 -3.10 -16.90 5.89
CA GLY A 599 -3.50 -17.08 4.50
C GLY A 599 -3.23 -15.86 3.62
N ALA A 600 -3.54 -14.66 4.12
CA ALA A 600 -3.26 -13.40 3.41
C ALA A 600 -1.74 -13.11 3.31
N VAL A 601 -0.96 -13.49 4.33
CA VAL A 601 0.50 -13.41 4.26
C VAL A 601 1.04 -14.40 3.22
N ALA A 602 0.52 -15.64 3.20
CA ALA A 602 0.87 -16.65 2.22
C ALA A 602 0.53 -16.20 0.79
N GLU A 603 -0.62 -15.54 0.57
CA GLU A 603 -0.98 -14.95 -0.73
C GLU A 603 0.09 -13.97 -1.23
N GLN A 604 0.51 -13.00 -0.42
CA GLN A 604 1.56 -12.05 -0.82
C GLN A 604 2.92 -12.72 -1.04
N ILE A 605 3.25 -13.78 -0.29
CA ILE A 605 4.44 -14.61 -0.53
C ILE A 605 4.35 -15.31 -1.90
N MET A 606 3.22 -15.94 -2.19
CA MET A 606 2.98 -16.64 -3.46
C MET A 606 3.04 -15.69 -4.65
N LEU A 607 2.45 -14.50 -4.51
CA LEU A 607 2.52 -13.42 -5.50
C LEU A 607 3.97 -12.94 -5.70
N SER A 608 4.74 -12.76 -4.61
CA SER A 608 6.16 -12.41 -4.69
C SER A 608 6.96 -13.43 -5.52
N ARG A 609 6.73 -14.73 -5.30
CA ARG A 609 7.37 -15.82 -6.04
C ARG A 609 6.99 -15.81 -7.52
N LYS A 610 5.69 -15.66 -7.82
CA LYS A 610 5.14 -15.58 -9.18
C LYS A 610 5.75 -14.45 -9.99
N LEU A 611 5.89 -13.27 -9.37
CA LEU A 611 6.43 -12.08 -10.03
C LEU A 611 7.95 -12.11 -10.20
N GLY A 612 8.66 -12.96 -9.45
CA GLY A 612 10.09 -13.17 -9.58
C GLY A 612 10.94 -12.63 -8.44
N ALA A 613 10.34 -12.19 -7.34
CA ALA A 613 11.09 -11.85 -6.14
C ALA A 613 11.85 -13.07 -5.59
N ASP A 614 13.02 -12.80 -5.02
CA ASP A 614 13.98 -13.82 -4.57
C ASP A 614 13.77 -14.24 -3.11
N GLY A 615 12.70 -13.74 -2.48
CA GLY A 615 12.39 -13.89 -1.07
C GLY A 615 11.36 -12.86 -0.63
N PHE A 616 11.20 -12.69 0.68
CA PHE A 616 10.29 -11.71 1.30
C PHE A 616 10.76 -11.39 2.72
N ILE A 617 10.29 -10.26 3.27
CA ILE A 617 10.55 -9.89 4.67
C ILE A 617 9.23 -9.50 5.35
N CYS A 618 8.89 -10.14 6.47
CA CYS A 618 7.68 -9.80 7.22
C CYS A 618 7.96 -8.70 8.26
N PHE A 619 7.13 -7.65 8.31
CA PHE A 619 7.11 -6.66 9.38
C PHE A 619 5.77 -6.65 10.10
N GLN A 620 5.70 -6.77 11.42
CA GLN A 620 6.80 -6.81 12.39
C GLN A 620 6.84 -8.14 13.14
N HIS A 621 8.05 -8.59 13.50
CA HIS A 621 8.21 -9.78 14.35
C HIS A 621 7.90 -9.44 15.80
N ASN A 622 6.63 -9.59 16.16
CA ASN A 622 6.11 -9.43 17.52
C ASN A 622 5.40 -10.72 17.97
N GLU A 623 4.85 -10.72 19.18
CA GLU A 623 4.17 -11.89 19.74
C GLU A 623 2.96 -12.34 18.90
N ILE A 624 2.20 -11.42 18.30
CA ILE A 624 1.05 -11.72 17.44
C ILE A 624 1.53 -12.49 16.21
N PHE A 625 2.49 -11.93 15.47
CA PHE A 625 3.04 -12.61 14.29
C PHE A 625 3.63 -13.99 14.66
N ALA A 626 4.37 -14.06 15.76
CA ALA A 626 5.01 -15.28 16.23
C ALA A 626 4.01 -16.39 16.60
N ARG A 627 2.89 -16.05 17.24
CA ARG A 627 1.92 -17.05 17.74
C ARG A 627 0.78 -17.34 16.77
N GLU A 628 0.35 -16.33 16.01
CA GLU A 628 -0.87 -16.40 15.22
C GLU A 628 -0.58 -16.60 13.73
N MET A 629 0.58 -16.14 13.23
CA MET A 629 0.91 -16.21 11.80
C MET A 629 1.91 -17.31 11.47
N LEU A 630 3.04 -17.39 12.19
CA LEU A 630 4.11 -18.37 11.91
C LEU A 630 3.61 -19.82 11.82
N PRO A 631 2.77 -20.33 12.76
CA PRO A 631 2.30 -21.72 12.69
C PRO A 631 1.50 -22.01 11.42
N GLY A 632 0.70 -21.05 10.93
CA GLY A 632 -0.05 -21.18 9.68
C GLY A 632 0.88 -21.20 8.46
N LEU A 633 1.87 -20.31 8.42
CA LEU A 633 2.88 -20.26 7.34
C LEU A 633 3.71 -21.55 7.27
N ARG A 634 4.01 -22.16 8.43
CA ARG A 634 4.78 -23.40 8.54
C ARG A 634 4.05 -24.60 7.97
N LYS A 635 2.73 -24.54 7.80
CA LYS A 635 1.95 -25.63 7.18
C LYS A 635 2.21 -25.78 5.67
N GLY A 636 2.68 -24.74 4.98
CA GLY A 636 2.99 -24.83 3.55
C GLY A 636 4.08 -23.89 3.07
N VAL A 637 3.81 -22.59 2.90
CA VAL A 637 4.78 -21.65 2.28
C VAL A 637 6.18 -21.67 2.91
N THR A 638 6.29 -22.06 4.18
CA THR A 638 7.56 -22.21 4.92
C THR A 638 7.75 -23.61 5.55
N SER A 639 7.06 -24.63 5.03
CA SER A 639 7.06 -26.01 5.56
C SER A 639 8.40 -26.75 5.49
N LEU A 640 9.33 -26.26 4.66
CA LEU A 640 10.70 -26.80 4.56
C LEU A 640 11.70 -25.73 4.95
N SER A 641 12.77 -26.11 5.65
CA SER A 641 13.90 -25.22 5.90
C SER A 641 14.64 -24.91 4.58
N VAL A 642 15.20 -23.70 4.49
CA VAL A 642 16.03 -23.31 3.35
C VAL A 642 17.43 -23.90 3.54
N SER A 643 17.86 -24.72 2.59
CA SER A 643 19.18 -25.37 2.60
C SER A 643 20.10 -24.89 1.48
N GLU A 644 19.53 -24.25 0.47
CA GLU A 644 20.23 -23.71 -0.69
C GLU A 644 20.74 -22.30 -0.41
N PRO A 645 21.82 -21.86 -1.08
CA PRO A 645 22.38 -20.53 -0.87
C PRO A 645 21.37 -19.44 -1.26
N LEU A 646 21.44 -18.31 -0.56
CA LEU A 646 20.55 -17.19 -0.83
C LEU A 646 21.02 -16.42 -2.08
N PRO A 647 20.10 -15.87 -2.90
CA PRO A 647 20.49 -15.18 -4.14
C PRO A 647 21.50 -14.04 -3.95
N HIS A 648 21.49 -13.35 -2.82
CA HIS A 648 22.43 -12.27 -2.52
C HIS A 648 23.83 -12.77 -2.07
N GLN A 649 24.04 -14.08 -1.87
CA GLN A 649 25.33 -14.64 -1.52
C GLN A 649 26.24 -14.85 -2.74
N ASN A 650 25.67 -14.99 -3.93
CA ASN A 650 26.39 -15.26 -5.17
C ASN A 650 26.66 -13.98 -5.98
N PRO A 651 27.68 -13.99 -6.85
CA PRO A 651 27.88 -12.94 -7.86
C PRO A 651 26.65 -12.80 -8.78
N GLN A 652 26.52 -11.69 -9.49
CA GLN A 652 25.45 -11.55 -10.48
C GLN A 652 25.74 -12.32 -11.77
N VAL A 653 24.68 -12.83 -12.38
CA VAL A 653 24.67 -13.38 -13.74
C VAL A 653 23.69 -12.58 -14.56
N ARG A 654 24.13 -12.11 -15.74
CA ARG A 654 23.25 -11.44 -16.70
C ARG A 654 22.59 -12.50 -17.59
N PHE A 655 21.27 -12.40 -17.67
CA PHE A 655 20.43 -13.20 -18.55
C PHE A 655 19.86 -12.30 -19.63
N HIS A 656 19.90 -12.76 -20.86
CA HIS A 656 19.30 -12.08 -22.00
C HIS A 656 18.25 -12.97 -22.62
N TRP A 657 16.98 -12.58 -22.48
CA TRP A 657 15.87 -13.23 -23.17
C TRP A 657 15.74 -12.64 -24.56
N GLN A 658 15.80 -13.49 -25.59
CA GLN A 658 15.60 -13.05 -26.97
C GLN A 658 14.14 -12.67 -27.17
N GLN A 659 13.86 -11.43 -27.55
CA GLN A 659 12.51 -10.90 -27.73
C GLN A 659 11.65 -11.73 -28.71
N SER A 660 10.35 -11.77 -28.44
CA SER A 660 9.32 -12.39 -29.28
C SER A 660 9.36 -11.89 -30.73
N GLN A 661 9.09 -12.79 -31.68
CA GLN A 661 8.88 -12.42 -33.09
C GLN A 661 7.50 -11.84 -33.35
N SER A 662 6.49 -12.26 -32.56
CA SER A 662 5.25 -11.50 -32.43
C SER A 662 5.62 -10.13 -31.86
N ARG A 663 5.17 -9.03 -32.45
CA ARG A 663 5.48 -7.64 -32.02
C ARG A 663 4.88 -7.31 -30.64
N LEU A 664 5.17 -8.11 -29.63
CA LEU A 664 4.69 -8.01 -28.28
C LEU A 664 5.58 -7.02 -27.50
N PRO A 665 5.00 -6.21 -26.61
CA PRO A 665 5.76 -5.32 -25.76
C PRO A 665 6.71 -6.08 -24.80
N GLY A 666 7.90 -5.54 -24.57
CA GLY A 666 8.75 -5.87 -23.42
C GLY A 666 8.94 -7.36 -23.11
N SER A 667 8.57 -7.77 -21.89
CA SER A 667 8.78 -9.12 -21.32
C SER A 667 7.65 -10.12 -21.63
N PHE A 668 6.82 -9.84 -22.63
CA PHE A 668 5.73 -10.72 -23.06
C PHE A 668 6.14 -11.58 -24.25
N TYR A 669 5.71 -12.84 -24.25
CA TYR A 669 6.12 -13.86 -25.23
C TYR A 669 4.92 -14.65 -25.73
N SER A 670 5.00 -15.13 -26.97
CA SER A 670 3.95 -15.94 -27.58
C SER A 670 4.10 -17.42 -27.23
N LEU A 671 2.99 -18.13 -27.01
CA LEU A 671 3.00 -19.60 -26.89
C LEU A 671 3.39 -20.31 -28.19
N SER A 672 3.38 -19.61 -29.33
CA SER A 672 3.70 -20.19 -30.64
C SER A 672 5.19 -20.30 -30.93
N GLU A 673 6.03 -19.73 -30.07
CA GLU A 673 7.48 -19.69 -30.22
C GLU A 673 8.21 -20.29 -29.00
N PRO A 674 9.42 -20.82 -29.18
CA PRO A 674 10.28 -21.18 -28.08
C PRO A 674 10.79 -19.94 -27.33
N LEU A 675 10.99 -20.05 -26.03
CA LEU A 675 11.82 -19.07 -25.32
C LEU A 675 13.30 -19.38 -25.55
N LEU A 676 14.10 -18.35 -25.83
CA LEU A 676 15.55 -18.44 -25.85
C LEU A 676 16.14 -17.50 -24.80
N CYS A 677 16.98 -18.05 -23.93
CA CYS A 677 17.75 -17.27 -22.96
C CYS A 677 19.25 -17.52 -23.15
N GLU A 678 20.01 -16.43 -23.25
CA GLU A 678 21.47 -16.44 -23.29
C GLU A 678 22.02 -15.95 -21.94
N PHE A 679 23.11 -16.56 -21.48
CA PHE A 679 23.75 -16.18 -20.23
C PHE A 679 25.23 -16.58 -20.21
N MET A 680 26.01 -15.85 -19.42
CA MET A 680 27.43 -16.11 -19.20
C MET A 680 27.62 -16.81 -17.86
N LEU A 681 28.29 -17.97 -17.87
CA LEU A 681 28.56 -18.70 -16.64
C LEU A 681 29.61 -17.97 -15.77
N PRO A 682 29.39 -17.88 -14.44
CA PRO A 682 30.36 -17.36 -13.50
C PRO A 682 31.70 -18.08 -13.61
N GLY A 683 32.81 -17.35 -13.44
CA GLY A 683 34.14 -17.90 -13.62
C GLY A 683 34.51 -19.00 -12.62
N ASN A 684 33.89 -18.98 -11.44
CA ASN A 684 34.13 -19.89 -10.32
C ASN A 684 33.13 -21.04 -10.24
N LEU A 685 32.18 -21.16 -11.17
CA LEU A 685 31.22 -22.26 -11.24
C LEU A 685 31.86 -23.47 -11.93
N GLU A 686 31.82 -24.64 -11.31
CA GLU A 686 32.26 -25.90 -11.93
C GLU A 686 31.27 -26.31 -13.04
N PRO A 687 31.65 -26.28 -14.33
CA PRO A 687 30.70 -26.48 -15.42
C PRO A 687 29.98 -27.84 -15.40
N LYS A 688 30.62 -28.89 -14.86
CA LYS A 688 30.01 -30.23 -14.75
C LYS A 688 28.91 -30.31 -13.70
N SER A 689 28.92 -29.42 -12.71
CA SER A 689 27.90 -29.35 -11.65
C SER A 689 26.62 -28.62 -12.09
N LEU A 690 26.68 -27.86 -13.20
CA LEU A 690 25.59 -26.99 -13.63
C LEU A 690 24.31 -27.76 -13.95
N ARG A 691 23.24 -27.42 -13.23
CA ARG A 691 21.86 -27.80 -13.47
C ARG A 691 21.05 -26.56 -13.84
N VAL A 692 20.17 -26.71 -14.82
CA VAL A 692 19.27 -25.64 -15.27
C VAL A 692 17.86 -26.09 -14.99
N ASN A 693 17.15 -25.31 -14.19
CA ASN A 693 15.75 -25.53 -13.84
C ASN A 693 14.92 -24.40 -14.46
N LEU A 694 13.65 -24.70 -14.72
CA LEU A 694 12.66 -23.74 -15.20
C LEU A 694 11.54 -23.62 -14.19
N LEU A 695 11.38 -22.41 -13.64
CA LEU A 695 10.27 -22.11 -12.76
C LEU A 695 9.11 -21.50 -13.55
N ARG A 696 7.88 -21.99 -13.33
CA ARG A 696 6.63 -21.38 -13.76
C ARG A 696 5.84 -20.91 -12.54
N ASP A 697 5.45 -19.63 -12.52
CA ASP A 697 4.74 -18.99 -11.42
C ASP A 697 5.43 -19.17 -10.05
N GLY A 698 6.76 -19.27 -10.08
CA GLY A 698 7.60 -19.49 -8.90
C GLY A 698 7.90 -20.96 -8.57
N TRP A 699 7.38 -21.92 -9.34
CA TRP A 699 7.48 -23.37 -9.06
C TRP A 699 8.27 -24.13 -10.11
N ASP A 700 9.06 -25.11 -9.68
CA ASP A 700 9.84 -25.93 -10.60
C ASP A 700 8.94 -26.80 -11.48
N THR A 701 9.03 -26.59 -12.79
CA THR A 701 8.29 -27.34 -13.82
C THR A 701 9.21 -28.12 -14.75
N THR A 702 10.50 -28.20 -14.43
CA THR A 702 11.55 -28.72 -15.31
C THR A 702 11.26 -30.13 -15.82
N ALA A 703 10.71 -31.00 -14.97
CA ALA A 703 10.40 -32.39 -15.34
C ALA A 703 9.39 -32.50 -16.51
N ASN A 704 8.60 -31.46 -16.76
CA ASN A 704 7.53 -31.44 -17.76
C ASN A 704 7.89 -30.63 -19.01
N VAL A 705 9.14 -30.16 -19.13
CA VAL A 705 9.57 -29.25 -20.20
C VAL A 705 10.87 -29.73 -20.84
N LYS A 706 10.95 -29.61 -22.17
CA LYS A 706 12.17 -29.92 -22.91
C LYS A 706 13.11 -28.71 -22.91
N LEU A 707 14.28 -28.86 -22.27
CA LEU A 707 15.34 -27.84 -22.23
C LEU A 707 16.49 -28.23 -23.16
N GLY A 708 16.78 -27.37 -24.14
CA GLY A 708 17.94 -27.49 -25.03
C GLY A 708 19.06 -26.55 -24.60
N LEU A 709 20.03 -27.05 -23.82
CA LEU A 709 21.19 -26.29 -23.38
C LEU A 709 22.36 -26.46 -24.36
N ARG A 710 22.80 -25.35 -24.98
CA ARG A 710 24.03 -25.29 -25.78
C ARG A 710 25.09 -24.52 -25.01
N ARG A 711 26.32 -25.03 -24.97
CA ARG A 711 27.45 -24.41 -24.27
C ARG A 711 28.61 -24.21 -25.23
N GLU A 712 29.13 -22.99 -25.26
CA GLU A 712 30.32 -22.60 -26.02
C GLU A 712 31.26 -21.87 -25.08
N SER A 713 32.24 -22.60 -24.53
CA SER A 713 33.09 -22.09 -23.44
C SER A 713 32.23 -21.66 -22.24
N ARG A 714 32.25 -20.38 -21.85
CA ARG A 714 31.43 -19.80 -20.77
C ARG A 714 30.11 -19.19 -21.25
N SER A 715 29.93 -19.01 -22.56
CA SER A 715 28.65 -18.58 -23.13
C SER A 715 27.72 -19.78 -23.20
N SER A 716 26.50 -19.63 -22.70
CA SER A 716 25.47 -20.66 -22.74
C SER A 716 24.17 -20.09 -23.27
N SER A 717 23.44 -20.90 -24.02
CA SER A 717 22.07 -20.59 -24.44
C SER A 717 21.13 -21.74 -24.12
N CYS A 718 19.94 -21.41 -23.67
CA CYS A 718 18.90 -22.35 -23.31
C CYS A 718 17.66 -22.07 -24.17
N ARG A 719 17.31 -23.04 -25.01
CA ARG A 719 16.04 -23.08 -25.73
C ARG A 719 15.02 -23.85 -24.91
N ILE A 720 13.82 -23.29 -24.77
CA ILE A 720 12.75 -23.83 -23.93
C ILE A 720 11.47 -23.89 -24.77
N ASP A 721 10.97 -25.10 -25.03
CA ASP A 721 9.71 -25.28 -25.75
C ASP A 721 8.55 -25.45 -24.74
N LEU A 722 7.56 -24.55 -24.78
CA LEU A 722 6.48 -24.45 -23.78
C LEU A 722 5.10 -24.60 -24.41
N THR A 723 4.14 -25.11 -23.63
CA THR A 723 2.76 -25.37 -24.09
C THR A 723 1.69 -24.74 -23.20
N GLN A 724 2.10 -24.10 -22.10
CA GLN A 724 1.17 -23.51 -21.14
C GLN A 724 1.59 -22.06 -20.85
N PRO A 725 0.64 -21.12 -20.74
CA PRO A 725 0.96 -19.74 -20.36
C PRO A 725 1.43 -19.68 -18.90
N GLY A 726 2.07 -18.57 -18.53
CA GLY A 726 2.52 -18.34 -17.15
C GLY A 726 3.74 -17.44 -17.05
N TYR A 727 4.20 -17.23 -15.82
CA TYR A 727 5.40 -16.46 -15.52
C TYR A 727 6.61 -17.38 -15.41
N TYR A 728 7.56 -17.27 -16.35
CA TYR A 728 8.70 -18.16 -16.46
C TYR A 728 10.01 -17.49 -16.05
N ARG A 729 10.88 -18.21 -15.35
CA ARG A 729 12.28 -17.82 -15.12
C ARG A 729 13.21 -19.02 -15.10
N LEU A 730 14.45 -18.83 -15.53
CA LEU A 730 15.51 -19.82 -15.37
C LEU A 730 16.09 -19.75 -13.96
N GLU A 731 16.44 -20.91 -13.44
CA GLU A 731 17.22 -21.07 -12.21
C GLU A 731 18.45 -21.93 -12.53
N LEU A 732 19.64 -21.39 -12.27
CA LEU A 732 20.91 -22.09 -12.46
C LEU A 732 21.42 -22.52 -11.08
N ARG A 733 21.76 -23.81 -10.97
CA ARG A 733 22.33 -24.42 -9.77
C ARG A 733 23.66 -25.09 -10.10
N GLY A 734 24.55 -25.15 -9.14
CA GLY A 734 25.80 -25.89 -9.26
C GLY A 734 26.68 -25.69 -8.04
N GLU A 735 27.95 -25.98 -8.18
CA GLU A 735 28.95 -25.86 -7.13
C GLU A 735 30.10 -24.98 -7.63
N ASN A 736 30.71 -24.23 -6.71
CA ASN A 736 31.96 -23.54 -7.01
C ASN A 736 33.17 -24.50 -6.96
N GLU A 737 34.36 -23.99 -7.25
CA GLU A 737 35.63 -24.75 -7.19
C GLU A 737 35.92 -25.40 -5.82
N LEU A 738 35.25 -24.95 -4.75
CA LEU A 738 35.37 -25.48 -3.37
C LEU A 738 34.25 -26.47 -3.02
N GLY A 739 33.36 -26.81 -3.95
CA GLY A 739 32.19 -27.67 -3.70
C GLY A 739 31.05 -26.97 -2.95
N LEU A 740 31.09 -25.64 -2.80
CA LEU A 740 29.99 -24.89 -2.17
C LEU A 740 28.86 -24.64 -3.18
N PRO A 741 27.59 -24.83 -2.79
CA PRO A 741 26.46 -24.67 -3.70
C PRO A 741 26.32 -23.21 -4.17
N MET A 742 25.83 -23.04 -5.38
CA MET A 742 25.56 -21.76 -6.02
C MET A 742 24.16 -21.74 -6.62
N LEU A 743 23.52 -20.58 -6.57
CA LEU A 743 22.16 -20.35 -7.06
C LEU A 743 22.08 -19.00 -7.79
N TYR A 744 21.57 -19.03 -9.01
CA TYR A 744 21.30 -17.85 -9.83
C TYR A 744 19.92 -17.96 -10.44
N ARG A 745 19.29 -16.83 -10.72
CA ARG A 745 18.00 -16.82 -11.37
C ARG A 745 17.88 -15.65 -12.34
N SER A 746 17.21 -15.87 -13.46
CA SER A 746 16.89 -14.80 -14.40
C SER A 746 15.76 -13.92 -13.87
N ASN A 747 15.56 -12.79 -14.56
CA ASN A 747 14.28 -12.08 -14.53
C ASN A 747 13.15 -12.98 -15.06
N VAL A 748 11.93 -12.65 -14.68
CA VAL A 748 10.71 -13.32 -15.13
C VAL A 748 10.28 -12.78 -16.49
N VAL A 749 9.79 -13.67 -17.34
CA VAL A 749 9.09 -13.37 -18.59
C VAL A 749 7.67 -13.92 -18.52
N LYS A 750 6.70 -13.25 -19.15
CA LYS A 750 5.30 -13.72 -19.19
C LYS A 750 5.01 -14.33 -20.55
N LEU A 751 4.76 -15.63 -20.56
CA LEU A 751 4.26 -16.34 -21.73
C LEU A 751 2.73 -16.22 -21.76
N LEU A 752 2.20 -15.64 -22.82
CA LEU A 752 0.78 -15.28 -22.94
C LEU A 752 -0.07 -16.45 -23.45
N SER A 753 -1.30 -16.56 -22.95
CA SER A 753 -2.33 -17.36 -23.61
C SER A 753 -2.69 -16.78 -24.98
N ALA A 754 -3.28 -17.58 -25.87
CA ALA A 754 -3.72 -17.10 -27.18
C ALA A 754 -4.75 -15.94 -27.07
N ALA A 755 -5.55 -15.92 -26.01
CA ALA A 755 -6.50 -14.84 -25.75
C ALA A 755 -5.77 -13.56 -25.33
N GLU A 756 -4.85 -13.64 -24.37
CA GLU A 756 -4.05 -12.49 -23.92
C GLU A 756 -3.14 -11.94 -25.04
N GLU A 757 -2.52 -12.82 -25.84
CA GLU A 757 -1.73 -12.40 -27.01
C GLU A 757 -2.59 -11.66 -28.03
N LYS A 758 -3.78 -12.19 -28.35
CA LYS A 758 -4.71 -11.53 -29.27
C LYS A 758 -5.17 -10.17 -28.74
N GLU A 759 -5.44 -10.09 -27.44
CA GLU A 759 -5.81 -8.85 -26.77
C GLU A 759 -4.68 -7.83 -26.85
N LEU A 760 -3.47 -8.18 -26.41
CA LEU A 760 -2.30 -7.30 -26.45
C LEU A 760 -1.94 -6.85 -27.86
N LEU A 761 -1.89 -7.77 -28.83
CA LEU A 761 -1.67 -7.41 -30.24
C LEU A 761 -2.78 -6.51 -30.78
N GLY A 762 -4.01 -6.64 -30.25
CA GLY A 762 -5.13 -5.75 -30.54
C GLY A 762 -4.91 -4.34 -29.99
N LEU A 763 -4.35 -4.21 -28.78
CA LEU A 763 -3.98 -2.91 -28.18
C LEU A 763 -2.83 -2.23 -28.96
N GLU A 764 -1.96 -3.02 -29.61
CA GLU A 764 -0.88 -2.51 -30.48
C GLU A 764 -1.38 -2.05 -31.88
N GLN A 765 -2.64 -2.30 -32.25
CA GLN A 765 -3.20 -1.83 -33.52
C GLN A 765 -3.61 -0.35 -33.50
N PRO A 766 -3.73 0.31 -34.66
CA PRO A 766 -4.39 1.61 -34.77
C PRO A 766 -5.83 1.61 -34.23
N PRO A 767 -6.31 2.75 -33.67
CA PRO A 767 -7.67 2.88 -33.17
C PRO A 767 -8.71 2.63 -34.28
N LYS A 768 -9.78 1.90 -33.94
CA LYS A 768 -10.88 1.56 -34.87
C LYS A 768 -12.08 2.48 -34.66
N PHE A 769 -12.27 3.39 -35.62
CA PHE A 769 -13.40 4.31 -35.72
C PHE A 769 -14.64 3.61 -36.30
N LYS A 770 -15.82 3.81 -35.68
CA LYS A 770 -17.05 3.03 -35.98
C LYS A 770 -17.89 3.64 -37.11
N GLN A 771 -17.76 4.94 -37.32
CA GLN A 771 -18.58 5.75 -38.22
C GLN A 771 -17.70 6.51 -39.22
N ASN A 772 -18.32 7.19 -40.19
CA ASN A 772 -17.61 8.17 -41.03
C ASN A 772 -17.65 9.59 -40.41
N GLY A 773 -17.96 9.69 -39.11
CA GLY A 773 -18.02 10.95 -38.37
C GLY A 773 -16.66 11.67 -38.38
N LYS A 774 -16.70 13.01 -38.43
CA LYS A 774 -15.52 13.87 -38.35
C LYS A 774 -15.78 14.99 -37.34
N PRO A 775 -14.84 15.27 -36.42
CA PRO A 775 -13.49 14.74 -36.36
C PRO A 775 -13.41 13.31 -35.79
N LYS A 776 -12.37 12.58 -36.18
CA LYS A 776 -11.96 11.32 -35.54
C LYS A 776 -11.14 11.63 -34.29
N VAL A 777 -11.62 11.20 -33.13
CA VAL A 777 -11.01 11.48 -31.82
C VAL A 777 -10.47 10.20 -31.20
N ALA A 778 -9.15 10.07 -31.10
CA ALA A 778 -8.49 8.96 -30.42
C ALA A 778 -8.24 9.31 -28.95
N VAL A 779 -8.68 8.49 -28.00
CA VAL A 779 -8.53 8.74 -26.55
C VAL A 779 -7.65 7.66 -25.92
N TRP A 780 -6.61 8.06 -25.19
CA TRP A 780 -5.74 7.13 -24.46
C TRP A 780 -6.48 6.42 -23.31
N LEU A 781 -6.58 5.09 -23.39
CA LEU A 781 -7.37 4.25 -22.47
C LEU A 781 -6.59 3.15 -21.75
N ASN A 782 -5.29 3.33 -21.52
CA ASN A 782 -4.53 2.43 -20.65
C ASN A 782 -4.35 3.04 -19.25
N ASP A 783 -5.35 2.84 -18.38
CA ASP A 783 -5.44 3.31 -16.99
C ASP A 783 -4.89 4.73 -16.80
N SER A 784 -5.69 5.72 -17.20
CA SER A 784 -5.39 7.14 -17.11
C SER A 784 -6.42 7.87 -16.26
N TYR A 785 -6.00 8.96 -15.61
CA TYR A 785 -6.88 9.80 -14.80
C TYR A 785 -7.95 10.47 -15.68
N GLY A 786 -9.20 10.01 -15.54
CA GLY A 786 -10.36 10.54 -16.25
C GLY A 786 -10.56 9.99 -17.66
N GLY A 787 -9.68 9.12 -18.16
CA GLY A 787 -9.73 8.70 -19.57
C GLY A 787 -10.96 7.89 -19.95
N GLU A 788 -11.37 6.95 -19.10
CA GLU A 788 -12.61 6.17 -19.32
C GLU A 788 -13.84 7.07 -19.34
N SER A 789 -13.90 8.05 -18.42
CA SER A 789 -15.01 9.02 -18.35
C SER A 789 -15.08 9.90 -19.58
N ILE A 790 -13.94 10.42 -20.03
CA ILE A 790 -13.82 11.21 -21.27
C ILE A 790 -14.28 10.38 -22.46
N PHE A 791 -13.79 9.14 -22.59
CA PHE A 791 -14.14 8.28 -23.71
C PHE A 791 -15.62 7.90 -23.72
N ALA A 792 -16.19 7.52 -22.58
CA ALA A 792 -17.60 7.18 -22.46
C ALA A 792 -18.50 8.35 -22.90
N PHE A 793 -18.20 9.56 -22.43
CA PHE A 793 -18.93 10.77 -22.85
C PHE A 793 -18.81 11.05 -24.35
N LEU A 794 -17.62 10.88 -24.93
CA LEU A 794 -17.40 11.10 -26.36
C LEU A 794 -18.08 10.06 -27.24
N GLN A 795 -18.28 8.82 -26.76
CA GLN A 795 -19.03 7.81 -27.49
C GLN A 795 -20.53 8.12 -27.63
N GLU A 796 -21.07 9.00 -26.79
CA GLU A 796 -22.48 9.43 -26.84
C GLU A 796 -22.71 10.56 -27.85
N GLN A 797 -21.64 11.17 -28.37
CA GLN A 797 -21.75 12.32 -29.27
C GLN A 797 -21.94 11.86 -30.72
N ALA A 798 -22.99 12.36 -31.37
CA ALA A 798 -23.35 11.95 -32.74
C ALA A 798 -22.54 12.67 -33.84
N ASP A 799 -21.85 13.76 -33.50
CA ASP A 799 -21.15 14.66 -34.42
C ASP A 799 -19.64 14.37 -34.55
N LEU A 800 -19.13 13.38 -33.82
CA LEU A 800 -17.73 12.93 -33.88
C LEU A 800 -17.64 11.40 -33.84
N ASP A 801 -16.45 10.87 -34.10
CA ASP A 801 -16.20 9.43 -33.96
C ASP A 801 -15.04 9.20 -32.99
N ALA A 802 -15.35 8.63 -31.83
CA ALA A 802 -14.38 8.37 -30.77
C ALA A 802 -13.90 6.92 -30.76
N ALA A 803 -12.58 6.72 -30.73
CA ALA A 803 -11.95 5.40 -30.64
C ALA A 803 -10.89 5.36 -29.54
N ALA A 804 -10.73 4.17 -28.94
CA ALA A 804 -9.74 3.94 -27.89
C ALA A 804 -8.34 3.80 -28.49
N LEU A 805 -7.36 4.43 -27.84
CA LEU A 805 -5.93 4.41 -28.16
C LEU A 805 -5.16 3.76 -27.00
N TYR A 806 -4.28 2.82 -27.30
CA TYR A 806 -3.49 2.09 -26.29
C TYR A 806 -1.98 2.09 -26.58
N ASN A 807 -1.56 2.68 -27.69
CA ASN A 807 -0.16 2.80 -28.08
C ASN A 807 0.08 4.17 -28.74
N VAL A 808 1.34 4.59 -28.81
CA VAL A 808 1.79 5.86 -29.40
C VAL A 808 2.56 5.66 -30.70
N HIS A 809 2.29 4.56 -31.42
CA HIS A 809 2.88 4.33 -32.74
C HIS A 809 2.43 5.41 -33.71
N ALA A 810 3.32 5.77 -34.65
CA ALA A 810 3.03 6.85 -35.60
C ALA A 810 1.77 6.59 -36.43
N GLU A 811 1.50 5.34 -36.80
CA GLU A 811 0.30 4.93 -37.53
C GLU A 811 -0.99 5.03 -36.69
N SER A 812 -0.91 4.72 -35.39
CA SER A 812 -2.04 4.82 -34.47
C SER A 812 -2.41 6.26 -34.18
N LEU A 813 -1.42 7.12 -33.97
CA LEU A 813 -1.63 8.56 -33.82
C LEU A 813 -2.23 9.17 -35.10
N ALA A 814 -1.71 8.81 -36.27
CA ALA A 814 -2.17 9.32 -37.56
C ALA A 814 -3.57 8.82 -37.97
N ALA A 815 -4.14 7.81 -37.29
CA ALA A 815 -5.48 7.33 -37.57
C ALA A 815 -6.59 8.29 -37.10
N GLY A 816 -6.31 9.13 -36.09
CA GLY A 816 -7.21 10.16 -35.57
C GLY A 816 -6.87 11.56 -36.08
N ASP A 817 -7.88 12.43 -36.17
CA ASP A 817 -7.68 13.86 -36.42
C ASP A 817 -7.23 14.57 -35.13
N ILE A 818 -7.80 14.15 -33.99
CA ILE A 818 -7.51 14.65 -32.64
C ILE A 818 -7.09 13.47 -31.76
N VAL A 819 -6.03 13.63 -30.98
CA VAL A 819 -5.60 12.69 -29.94
C VAL A 819 -5.80 13.35 -28.56
N ILE A 820 -6.43 12.65 -27.63
CA ILE A 820 -6.57 13.06 -26.23
C ILE A 820 -5.77 12.09 -25.36
N ILE A 821 -4.85 12.62 -24.56
CA ILE A 821 -4.05 11.84 -23.62
C ILE A 821 -4.27 12.41 -22.22
N PRO A 822 -5.23 11.86 -21.46
CA PRO A 822 -5.34 12.15 -20.04
C PRO A 822 -4.11 11.62 -19.30
N GLN A 823 -3.77 12.17 -18.13
CA GLN A 823 -2.56 11.76 -17.41
C GLN A 823 -2.53 10.23 -17.21
N PRO A 824 -1.53 9.51 -17.76
CA PRO A 824 -1.37 8.07 -17.59
C PRO A 824 -1.00 7.71 -16.14
N LYS A 825 -1.54 6.59 -15.61
CA LYS A 825 -1.13 6.02 -14.31
C LYS A 825 -0.07 4.93 -14.49
N ASN A 826 -0.40 3.90 -15.28
CA ASN A 826 0.45 2.72 -15.42
C ASN A 826 1.62 2.94 -16.39
N ASP A 827 1.37 3.67 -17.49
CA ASP A 827 2.40 3.98 -18.49
C ASP A 827 3.05 5.35 -18.27
N ALA A 828 3.05 5.88 -17.05
CA ALA A 828 3.65 7.18 -16.78
C ALA A 828 5.08 7.27 -17.33
N GLU A 829 5.88 6.20 -17.16
CA GLU A 829 7.26 6.17 -17.62
C GLU A 829 7.40 6.25 -19.15
N LEU A 830 6.47 5.65 -19.91
CA LEU A 830 6.45 5.76 -21.38
C LEU A 830 6.41 7.22 -21.83
N PHE A 831 5.63 8.06 -21.15
CA PHE A 831 5.44 9.47 -21.48
C PHE A 831 6.49 10.40 -20.86
N ARG A 832 7.42 9.86 -20.07
CA ARG A 832 8.64 10.57 -19.61
C ARG A 832 9.81 10.38 -20.56
N GLN A 833 9.68 9.51 -21.55
CA GLN A 833 10.73 9.24 -22.53
C GLN A 833 10.73 10.29 -23.64
N THR A 834 11.92 10.78 -23.96
CA THR A 834 12.15 11.74 -25.05
C THR A 834 11.65 11.22 -26.39
N GLU A 835 11.75 9.91 -26.64
CA GLU A 835 11.26 9.30 -27.88
C GLU A 835 9.73 9.42 -28.03
N THR A 836 8.98 9.15 -26.97
CA THR A 836 7.52 9.32 -26.95
C THR A 836 7.13 10.77 -27.16
N ALA A 837 7.82 11.69 -26.48
CA ALA A 837 7.59 13.12 -26.65
C ALA A 837 7.81 13.56 -28.10
N GLU A 838 8.90 13.14 -28.74
CA GLU A 838 9.17 13.47 -30.14
C GLU A 838 8.14 12.85 -31.10
N ARG A 839 7.63 11.64 -30.84
CA ARG A 839 6.54 11.04 -31.64
C ARG A 839 5.27 11.88 -31.57
N LEU A 840 4.85 12.30 -30.38
CA LEU A 840 3.67 13.15 -30.17
C LEU A 840 3.85 14.53 -30.82
N ARG A 841 5.03 15.15 -30.66
CA ARG A 841 5.36 16.41 -31.32
C ARG A 841 5.35 16.28 -32.84
N SER A 842 5.88 15.18 -33.37
CA SER A 842 5.89 14.89 -34.80
C SER A 842 4.47 14.72 -35.38
N PHE A 843 3.54 14.14 -34.60
CA PHE A 843 2.12 14.08 -34.96
C PHE A 843 1.51 15.49 -35.08
N ILE A 844 1.76 16.37 -34.10
CA ILE A 844 1.26 17.75 -34.14
C ILE A 844 1.85 18.51 -35.34
N ARG A 845 3.17 18.45 -35.54
CA ARG A 845 3.86 19.13 -36.65
C ARG A 845 3.28 18.76 -38.03
N ARG A 846 2.79 17.52 -38.19
CA ARG A 846 2.15 17.01 -39.42
C ARG A 846 0.66 17.37 -39.57
N GLY A 847 0.12 18.23 -38.72
CA GLY A 847 -1.28 18.68 -38.79
C GLY A 847 -2.23 17.97 -37.83
N GLY A 848 -1.73 17.07 -37.00
CA GLY A 848 -2.52 16.46 -35.93
C GLY A 848 -2.86 17.45 -34.81
N ALA A 849 -3.95 17.19 -34.10
CA ALA A 849 -4.34 17.97 -32.93
C ALA A 849 -4.19 17.15 -31.64
N LEU A 850 -3.50 17.68 -30.63
CA LEU A 850 -3.25 16.97 -29.36
C LEU A 850 -3.82 17.74 -28.16
N LEU A 851 -4.58 17.03 -27.33
CA LEU A 851 -5.04 17.46 -26.01
C LEU A 851 -4.35 16.61 -24.93
N VAL A 852 -3.67 17.24 -23.99
CA VAL A 852 -3.17 16.58 -22.77
C VAL A 852 -3.81 17.15 -21.51
N THR A 853 -3.98 16.33 -20.48
CA THR A 853 -4.57 16.78 -19.20
C THR A 853 -3.65 16.62 -17.99
N HIS A 854 -3.91 17.43 -16.97
CA HIS A 854 -3.29 17.40 -15.65
C HIS A 854 -1.75 17.34 -15.72
N SER A 855 -1.08 16.41 -15.03
CA SER A 855 0.40 16.41 -14.96
C SER A 855 1.09 16.15 -16.30
N LEU A 856 0.42 15.58 -17.30
CA LEU A 856 1.01 15.37 -18.63
C LEU A 856 1.30 16.70 -19.35
N CYS A 857 0.82 17.84 -18.84
CA CYS A 857 1.24 19.16 -19.33
C CYS A 857 2.74 19.45 -19.15
N GLY A 858 3.47 18.64 -18.35
CA GLY A 858 4.90 18.78 -18.11
C GLY A 858 5.31 18.78 -16.63
N ASN A 859 4.46 18.23 -15.75
CA ASN A 859 4.70 18.12 -14.30
C ASN A 859 5.07 16.67 -13.94
N ARG A 860 5.56 16.38 -12.72
CA ARG A 860 5.86 15.03 -12.19
C ARG A 860 6.75 14.19 -13.11
N GLY A 861 7.78 14.84 -13.68
CA GLY A 861 8.74 14.22 -14.59
C GLY A 861 8.26 14.02 -16.03
N PHE A 862 6.99 14.31 -16.35
CA PHE A 862 6.51 14.30 -17.73
C PHE A 862 7.18 15.40 -18.57
N ILE A 863 7.45 15.11 -19.83
CA ILE A 863 8.08 16.06 -20.75
C ILE A 863 7.03 17.10 -21.19
N ASN A 864 7.36 18.38 -21.06
CA ASN A 864 6.60 19.45 -21.69
C ASN A 864 6.70 19.31 -23.23
N LEU A 865 5.57 18.96 -23.86
CA LEU A 865 5.50 18.65 -25.29
C LEU A 865 5.56 19.89 -26.19
N ALA A 866 5.28 21.08 -25.65
CA ALA A 866 5.16 22.33 -26.40
C ALA A 866 5.86 23.50 -25.68
N PRO A 867 7.19 23.45 -25.49
CA PRO A 867 7.95 24.53 -24.86
C PRO A 867 7.80 25.89 -25.58
N GLU A 868 7.39 25.88 -26.85
CA GLU A 868 7.08 27.07 -27.64
C GLU A 868 5.80 27.78 -27.19
N LEU A 869 4.91 27.10 -26.46
CA LEU A 869 3.65 27.64 -25.93
C LEU A 869 3.67 27.72 -24.40
N VAL A 870 4.24 26.70 -23.76
CA VAL A 870 4.35 26.59 -22.29
C VAL A 870 5.82 26.71 -21.94
N SER A 871 6.28 27.85 -21.42
CA SER A 871 7.70 28.06 -21.11
C SER A 871 8.17 27.22 -19.93
N ALA A 872 7.29 26.96 -18.96
CA ALA A 872 7.58 26.13 -17.79
C ALA A 872 6.28 25.63 -17.13
N VAL A 873 6.39 24.55 -16.37
CA VAL A 873 5.30 23.98 -15.57
C VAL A 873 5.79 23.85 -14.13
N PRO A 874 5.19 24.58 -13.16
CA PRO A 874 5.54 24.44 -11.75
C PRO A 874 5.32 23.01 -11.24
N GLU A 875 6.24 22.49 -10.41
CA GLU A 875 6.11 21.13 -9.84
C GLU A 875 4.93 21.00 -8.87
N LEU A 876 4.64 22.03 -8.07
CA LEU A 876 3.49 22.01 -7.17
C LEU A 876 2.20 22.35 -7.92
N PRO A 877 1.18 21.48 -7.90
CA PRO A 877 -0.14 21.84 -8.38
C PRO A 877 -0.79 22.85 -7.41
N LEU A 878 -1.69 23.66 -7.96
CA LEU A 878 -2.67 24.44 -7.19
C LEU A 878 -3.67 23.49 -6.53
N ASN A 879 -4.26 23.87 -5.39
CA ASN A 879 -5.19 23.03 -4.64
C ASN A 879 -6.50 23.76 -4.28
N ASP A 880 -7.64 23.19 -4.64
CA ASP A 880 -9.00 23.70 -4.40
C ASP A 880 -9.18 25.18 -4.88
N VAL A 881 -8.57 25.53 -6.01
CA VAL A 881 -8.58 26.92 -6.53
C VAL A 881 -9.71 27.13 -7.53
N ALA A 882 -10.42 28.26 -7.38
CA ALA A 882 -11.42 28.71 -8.35
C ALA A 882 -10.76 29.13 -9.68
N TRP A 883 -11.41 28.88 -10.80
CA TRP A 883 -10.91 29.26 -12.11
C TRP A 883 -11.96 29.88 -13.02
N GLN A 884 -11.52 30.64 -14.00
CA GLN A 884 -12.37 31.33 -14.96
C GLN A 884 -11.82 31.21 -16.39
N LEU A 885 -12.71 31.30 -17.37
CA LEU A 885 -12.38 31.28 -18.80
C LEU A 885 -12.14 32.70 -19.32
N ASN A 886 -11.21 32.83 -20.27
CA ASN A 886 -11.05 34.06 -21.04
C ASN A 886 -12.26 34.24 -21.98
N PRO A 887 -13.15 35.22 -21.74
CA PRO A 887 -14.40 35.37 -22.49
C PRO A 887 -14.17 35.70 -23.98
N ALA A 888 -12.97 36.16 -24.35
CA ALA A 888 -12.61 36.43 -25.74
C ALA A 888 -12.20 35.16 -26.52
N HIS A 889 -11.89 34.06 -25.83
CA HIS A 889 -11.43 32.83 -26.47
C HIS A 889 -12.64 31.98 -26.92
N PRO A 890 -12.66 31.39 -28.13
CA PRO A 890 -13.79 30.59 -28.62
C PRO A 890 -14.21 29.42 -27.72
N ILE A 891 -13.26 28.86 -26.95
CA ILE A 891 -13.55 27.77 -26.00
C ILE A 891 -14.48 28.23 -24.87
N ALA A 892 -14.54 29.53 -24.56
CA ALA A 892 -15.37 30.10 -23.51
C ALA A 892 -16.85 30.27 -23.91
N GLU A 893 -17.22 29.94 -25.15
CA GLU A 893 -18.59 30.08 -25.65
C GLU A 893 -19.60 29.34 -24.76
N ALA A 894 -20.62 30.07 -24.29
CA ALA A 894 -21.69 29.60 -23.40
C ALA A 894 -21.22 29.10 -22.01
N LEU A 895 -19.99 29.44 -21.60
CA LEU A 895 -19.42 29.17 -20.29
C LEU A 895 -18.88 30.43 -19.59
N ALA A 896 -18.77 31.56 -20.27
CA ALA A 896 -18.32 32.83 -19.67
C ALA A 896 -19.45 33.88 -19.62
N PRO A 897 -19.48 34.77 -18.61
CA PRO A 897 -18.52 34.93 -17.52
C PRO A 897 -18.95 34.20 -16.23
N ASP A 898 -18.56 32.93 -16.06
CA ASP A 898 -18.77 32.16 -14.83
C ASP A 898 -17.42 31.81 -14.17
N THR A 899 -17.47 31.58 -12.86
CA THR A 899 -16.37 31.03 -12.06
C THR A 899 -16.67 29.58 -11.72
N PHE A 900 -15.67 28.71 -11.85
CA PHE A 900 -15.82 27.28 -11.71
C PHE A 900 -14.91 26.71 -10.61
N GLN A 901 -15.30 25.53 -10.14
CA GLN A 901 -14.54 24.69 -9.23
C GLN A 901 -14.33 23.33 -9.87
N SER A 902 -13.12 22.79 -9.75
CA SER A 902 -12.77 21.48 -10.31
C SER A 902 -13.26 20.34 -9.40
N SER A 903 -13.69 19.24 -10.02
CA SER A 903 -14.12 18.03 -9.30
C SER A 903 -12.96 17.37 -8.52
N TYR A 904 -11.78 17.35 -9.14
CA TYR A 904 -10.50 17.02 -8.50
C TYR A 904 -9.79 18.30 -8.05
N PRO A 905 -9.27 18.36 -6.81
CA PRO A 905 -8.84 19.61 -6.22
C PRO A 905 -7.46 20.07 -6.71
N PHE A 906 -6.61 19.15 -7.19
CA PHE A 906 -5.28 19.51 -7.69
C PHE A 906 -5.34 19.93 -9.16
N ILE A 907 -4.79 21.10 -9.45
CA ILE A 907 -4.78 21.70 -10.79
C ILE A 907 -3.34 22.06 -11.15
N VAL A 908 -2.89 21.65 -12.34
CA VAL A 908 -1.56 22.01 -12.84
C VAL A 908 -1.61 23.39 -13.48
N SER A 909 -0.84 24.34 -12.94
CA SER A 909 -0.65 25.65 -13.57
C SER A 909 0.49 25.60 -14.60
N MET A 910 0.52 26.60 -15.49
CA MET A 910 1.50 26.71 -16.57
C MET A 910 1.98 28.15 -16.71
N GLN A 911 3.26 28.32 -17.02
CA GLN A 911 3.83 29.58 -17.50
C GLN A 911 3.80 29.57 -19.03
N ILE A 912 3.30 30.63 -19.63
CA ILE A 912 3.04 30.70 -21.08
C ILE A 912 4.01 31.63 -21.79
N THR A 913 4.26 31.35 -23.06
CA THR A 913 5.00 32.24 -23.98
C THR A 913 4.05 33.28 -24.60
N PRO A 914 4.58 34.35 -25.23
CA PRO A 914 3.76 35.31 -25.98
C PRO A 914 2.98 34.72 -27.16
N GLU A 915 3.43 33.58 -27.69
CA GLU A 915 2.82 32.87 -28.82
C GLU A 915 1.60 32.03 -28.41
N ALA A 916 1.37 31.87 -27.10
CA ALA A 916 0.30 31.03 -26.56
C ALA A 916 -1.00 31.80 -26.28
N GLU A 917 -2.12 31.11 -26.47
CA GLU A 917 -3.46 31.59 -26.11
C GLU A 917 -3.81 31.11 -24.70
N LYS A 918 -3.93 32.05 -23.75
CA LYS A 918 -4.43 31.75 -22.39
C LYS A 918 -5.95 31.59 -22.43
N VAL A 919 -6.41 30.34 -22.28
CA VAL A 919 -7.83 29.96 -22.36
C VAL A 919 -8.52 30.06 -21.00
N ALA A 920 -7.84 29.62 -19.95
CA ALA A 920 -8.35 29.68 -18.57
C ALA A 920 -7.26 30.07 -17.58
N GLU A 921 -7.66 30.69 -16.49
CA GLU A 921 -6.77 31.13 -15.42
C GLU A 921 -7.37 30.89 -14.03
N ALA A 922 -6.50 30.76 -13.02
CA ALA A 922 -6.91 30.79 -11.62
C ALA A 922 -7.39 32.20 -11.25
N VAL A 923 -8.53 32.30 -10.56
CA VAL A 923 -9.15 33.60 -10.23
C VAL A 923 -8.25 34.46 -9.35
N ASP A 924 -7.61 33.86 -8.35
CA ASP A 924 -6.85 34.61 -7.36
C ASP A 924 -5.42 34.94 -7.80
N SER A 925 -4.75 34.02 -8.51
CA SER A 925 -3.35 34.18 -8.91
C SER A 925 -3.16 34.63 -10.36
N GLY A 926 -4.15 34.44 -11.23
CA GLY A 926 -4.04 34.69 -12.67
C GLY A 926 -3.16 33.67 -13.42
N ASP A 927 -2.73 32.60 -12.75
CA ASP A 927 -1.92 31.53 -13.35
C ASP A 927 -2.69 30.84 -14.47
N ALA A 928 -2.03 30.57 -15.60
CA ALA A 928 -2.67 29.90 -16.72
C ALA A 928 -2.94 28.42 -16.38
N LEU A 929 -4.18 27.98 -16.60
CA LEU A 929 -4.63 26.60 -16.31
C LEU A 929 -4.97 25.84 -17.58
N ILE A 930 -5.37 26.55 -18.64
CA ILE A 930 -5.59 25.97 -19.96
C ILE A 930 -4.88 26.83 -20.98
N VAL A 931 -4.00 26.21 -21.76
CA VAL A 931 -3.15 26.87 -22.75
C VAL A 931 -3.40 26.22 -24.10
N ALA A 932 -3.65 27.04 -25.11
CA ALA A 932 -3.88 26.59 -26.47
C ALA A 932 -2.91 27.30 -27.42
N GLY A 933 -2.57 26.64 -28.53
CA GLY A 933 -1.80 27.29 -29.59
C GLY A 933 -1.57 26.41 -30.81
N GLN A 934 -1.09 27.03 -31.88
CA GLN A 934 -0.71 26.36 -33.11
C GLN A 934 0.78 25.99 -33.07
N LEU A 935 1.10 24.76 -33.43
CA LEU A 935 2.47 24.28 -33.60
C LEU A 935 2.63 23.80 -35.04
N GLU A 936 3.35 24.58 -35.84
CA GLU A 936 3.48 24.36 -37.28
C GLU A 936 2.11 24.18 -37.97
N GLN A 937 1.79 22.98 -38.46
CA GLN A 937 0.54 22.70 -39.17
C GLN A 937 -0.60 22.22 -38.25
N GLY A 938 -0.29 21.84 -37.00
CA GLY A 938 -1.24 21.25 -36.07
C GLY A 938 -1.59 22.15 -34.89
N ARG A 939 -2.38 21.61 -33.96
CA ARG A 939 -2.84 22.34 -32.77
C ARG A 939 -2.52 21.57 -31.50
N TYR A 940 -2.20 22.30 -30.44
CA TYR A 940 -1.92 21.74 -29.13
C TYR A 940 -2.75 22.45 -28.07
N LEU A 941 -3.27 21.67 -27.13
CA LEU A 941 -3.98 22.17 -25.96
C LEU A 941 -3.51 21.42 -24.71
N ALA A 942 -2.97 22.17 -23.76
CA ALA A 942 -2.61 21.68 -22.43
C ALA A 942 -3.69 22.13 -21.44
N CYS A 943 -4.32 21.16 -20.76
CA CYS A 943 -5.37 21.39 -19.78
C CYS A 943 -4.88 20.94 -18.41
N GLY A 944 -4.58 21.87 -17.51
CA GLY A 944 -4.12 21.58 -16.16
C GLY A 944 -5.14 20.87 -15.25
N LEU A 945 -6.40 20.80 -15.68
CA LEU A 945 -7.49 20.15 -14.95
C LEU A 945 -7.49 18.63 -15.16
N ALA A 946 -7.84 17.86 -14.12
CA ALA A 946 -8.16 16.44 -14.25
C ALA A 946 -9.67 16.25 -14.51
N LEU A 947 -10.06 16.22 -15.79
CA LEU A 947 -11.46 16.08 -16.20
C LEU A 947 -11.99 14.67 -15.89
N GLY A 948 -13.23 14.55 -15.40
CA GLY A 948 -13.84 13.24 -15.11
C GLY A 948 -13.16 12.48 -13.98
N LEU A 949 -12.55 13.18 -13.03
CA LEU A 949 -11.88 12.63 -11.84
C LEU A 949 -12.44 13.24 -10.56
N ASP A 950 -12.72 12.41 -9.55
CA ASP A 950 -13.19 12.88 -8.23
C ASP A 950 -12.06 13.05 -7.21
N LYS A 951 -12.40 13.56 -6.01
CA LYS A 951 -11.43 13.77 -4.90
C LYS A 951 -10.75 12.48 -4.41
N GLY A 952 -11.29 11.31 -4.73
CA GLY A 952 -10.73 10.00 -4.40
C GLY A 952 -9.80 9.44 -5.47
N GLU A 953 -9.48 10.21 -6.52
CA GLU A 953 -8.71 9.74 -7.68
C GLU A 953 -9.41 8.63 -8.48
N VAL A 954 -10.74 8.58 -8.39
CA VAL A 954 -11.59 7.63 -9.09
C VAL A 954 -12.22 8.31 -10.31
N ASN A 955 -12.24 7.59 -11.43
CA ASN A 955 -12.92 8.02 -12.64
C ASN A 955 -14.42 8.23 -12.33
N THR A 956 -14.94 9.41 -12.64
CA THR A 956 -16.35 9.76 -12.47
C THR A 956 -16.89 10.42 -13.73
N ALA A 957 -18.20 10.41 -13.93
CA ALA A 957 -18.82 11.05 -15.09
C ALA A 957 -18.48 12.55 -15.12
N LEU A 958 -18.20 13.09 -16.32
CA LEU A 958 -17.93 14.52 -16.48
C LEU A 958 -19.15 15.32 -16.04
N ASN A 959 -18.94 16.35 -15.23
CA ASN A 959 -20.02 17.27 -14.87
C ASN A 959 -20.41 18.17 -16.07
N GLN A 960 -21.54 18.88 -15.99
CA GLN A 960 -22.04 19.69 -17.12
C GLN A 960 -21.05 20.74 -17.64
N THR A 961 -20.24 21.33 -16.76
CA THR A 961 -19.20 22.29 -17.13
C THR A 961 -18.07 21.60 -17.89
N GLU A 962 -17.56 20.49 -17.37
CA GLU A 962 -16.50 19.70 -17.98
C GLU A 962 -16.93 19.15 -19.36
N GLN A 963 -18.18 18.70 -19.49
CA GLN A 963 -18.75 18.24 -20.77
C GLN A 963 -18.71 19.35 -21.83
N LYS A 964 -19.25 20.53 -21.51
CA LYS A 964 -19.27 21.68 -22.44
C LYS A 964 -17.85 22.16 -22.76
N LEU A 965 -16.98 22.25 -21.76
CA LEU A 965 -15.59 22.65 -21.92
C LEU A 965 -14.87 21.70 -22.88
N LEU A 966 -15.01 20.39 -22.68
CA LEU A 966 -14.41 19.37 -23.54
C LEU A 966 -14.88 19.49 -24.99
N LEU A 967 -16.20 19.62 -25.22
CA LEU A 967 -16.73 19.80 -26.58
C LEU A 967 -16.20 21.07 -27.25
N ASN A 968 -16.10 22.18 -26.50
CA ASN A 968 -15.55 23.43 -27.02
C ASN A 968 -14.05 23.32 -27.34
N MET A 969 -13.26 22.63 -26.51
CA MET A 969 -11.86 22.31 -26.79
C MET A 969 -11.73 21.48 -28.07
N LEU A 970 -12.59 20.47 -28.29
CA LEU A 970 -12.56 19.65 -29.50
C LEU A 970 -12.97 20.42 -30.77
N LYS A 971 -13.95 21.31 -30.68
CA LYS A 971 -14.30 22.23 -31.78
C LYS A 971 -13.13 23.13 -32.14
N TRP A 972 -12.40 23.64 -31.15
CA TRP A 972 -11.20 24.44 -31.38
C TRP A 972 -10.05 23.60 -31.95
N LEU A 973 -9.86 22.35 -31.49
CA LEU A 973 -8.82 21.46 -32.02
C LEU A 973 -9.11 20.94 -33.44
N SER A 974 -10.39 20.91 -33.84
CA SER A 974 -10.79 20.38 -35.14
C SER A 974 -10.12 21.13 -36.31
N PRO A 975 -9.51 20.43 -37.27
CA PRO A 975 -8.86 21.07 -38.41
C PRO A 975 -9.89 21.82 -39.27
N LYS A 976 -9.76 23.15 -39.38
CA LYS A 976 -10.48 23.92 -40.40
C LYS A 976 -9.96 23.47 -41.77
N LYS A 977 -10.80 22.87 -42.62
CA LYS A 977 -10.45 22.58 -44.02
C LYS A 977 -9.93 23.87 -44.67
N PHE A 978 -8.64 23.91 -45.02
CA PHE A 978 -8.10 24.99 -45.84
C PHE A 978 -8.68 24.90 -47.26
N PRO A 979 -9.12 26.01 -47.88
CA PRO A 979 -9.50 26.02 -49.29
C PRO A 979 -8.27 25.76 -50.16
N SER A 980 -8.40 24.87 -51.13
CA SER A 980 -7.42 24.71 -52.20
C SER A 980 -7.31 26.00 -53.02
N LEU A 981 -6.13 26.60 -53.02
CA LEU A 981 -5.71 27.57 -54.05
C LEU A 981 -5.81 26.91 -55.43
N GLY A 982 -6.51 27.55 -56.35
CA GLY A 982 -6.61 27.09 -57.73
C GLY A 982 -7.73 27.77 -58.51
N GLU A 983 -7.61 29.08 -58.73
CA GLU A 983 -8.24 29.70 -59.89
C GLU A 983 -7.67 29.06 -61.16
N ALA A 984 -8.56 28.54 -62.01
CA ALA A 984 -8.34 28.50 -63.44
C ALA A 984 -9.58 29.13 -64.09
N LYS A 985 -9.41 30.34 -64.65
CA LYS A 985 -10.30 30.92 -65.67
C LYS A 985 -10.17 30.13 -66.98
N PRO A 986 -11.10 30.25 -67.93
CA PRO A 986 -12.54 30.48 -67.84
C PRO A 986 -13.36 29.19 -68.00
#